data_AF-A0A2V7EBV5-F1
#
_entry.id   AF-A0A2V7EBV5-F1
#
_cell.length_a   1.000
_cell.length_b   1.000
_cell.length_c   1.000
_cell.angle_alpha   90.00
_cell.angle_beta   90.00
_cell.angle_gamma   90.00
#
_symmetry.space_group_name_H-M   'P 1'
#
loop_
_entity.id
_entity.type
_entity.pdbx_description
1 polymer ?
#
loop_
_entity_poly.entity_id
_entity_poly.type
_entity_poly.pdbx_seq_one_letter_code
_entity_poly.pdbx_strand_id
1 'polypeptide(L)'
;MDNRLSVSDWMRAARLALLHSGPDGVRVEPLARALGVTKGSFYWHFRDRADLLEALVVEWEAEASLLSDALGNSDPAADLRKILLEVERRTHASERGEWPSDTAIFAWAAVDPAIAKRVNKGEVIRMRLLRELTGRPEIADLFYYAYQGLLHRRRRVPSAIADFTSLARLGLELLTGDTIIGGQSAAPPKAATKSAASRRHGVAKGTRRVLVFLLAVLSIQGCTTWRIVRWRDPLPNVQHLIFDERVVRHADSPFRFFVAPTPRTDLDTVMVRDVDGQMRRFDQYVANHRIRAFLIIRNDTVLYERYNGGVTDTTLWSSFSVAKSFTSALVGVALAQGAIRSLDDTMTSYLPEFSRNPAFTGITLRQLLAMGSGLAYTRTNGELLHDLLSSDAHFYYTTDRTRSLLRMRREEPPGTRWAYKDSDAELVGLVLSRATGKTIAAQLEQSIWRRIGTEHDATYSLDHRDGVENVSSGFNATARDYARFARLFLNEGAWDGTQIIPRDWVRRSTQLDTSRTEPEVVTWYRMQHNLYWWIPMHNWAAERDFFADGSRGQRIYVHRPTRTIIVQLAEDSNQDFPFRRIAHYLANEPYRYPRGIPGLVLEAARAYGADSARAVFLRLTEEARIAPERYVMNEAALFNVIETLRDEGKTDAANAVLVLAEKTYSRSRRHEP
;
A
#
# COMPACT_ATOMS: atom_id res chain seq x y z
N MET A 1 -27.31 -0.61 60.77
CA MET A 1 -27.12 0.55 59.88
C MET A 1 -27.46 0.10 58.48
N ASP A 2 -28.38 0.80 57.84
CA ASP A 2 -28.98 0.46 56.54
C ASP A 2 -27.90 0.55 55.44
N ASN A 3 -27.26 -0.57 55.09
CA ASN A 3 -26.11 -0.61 54.21
C ASN A 3 -26.56 -0.58 52.73
N ARG A 4 -27.29 0.46 52.34
CA ARG A 4 -27.68 0.67 50.93
C ARG A 4 -26.45 1.10 50.14
N LEU A 5 -26.08 0.28 49.17
CA LEU A 5 -25.02 0.63 48.22
C LEU A 5 -25.43 1.88 47.42
N SER A 6 -24.46 2.71 47.11
CA SER A 6 -24.61 3.89 46.28
C SER A 6 -24.39 3.55 44.80
N VAL A 7 -24.77 4.48 43.91
CA VAL A 7 -24.39 4.43 42.48
C VAL A 7 -22.88 4.28 42.33
N SER A 8 -22.09 4.92 43.19
CA SER A 8 -20.61 4.86 43.16
C SER A 8 -20.07 3.46 43.46
N ASP A 9 -20.73 2.69 44.34
CA ASP A 9 -20.29 1.33 44.67
C ASP A 9 -20.49 0.39 43.49
N TRP A 10 -21.63 0.53 42.79
CA TRP A 10 -21.92 -0.20 41.56
C TRP A 10 -20.99 0.21 40.41
N MET A 11 -20.73 1.51 40.22
CA MET A 11 -19.79 2.01 39.23
C MET A 11 -18.37 1.48 39.49
N ARG A 12 -17.90 1.49 40.74
CA ARG A 12 -16.58 0.96 41.11
C ARG A 12 -16.45 -0.53 40.78
N ALA A 13 -17.45 -1.34 41.14
CA ALA A 13 -17.45 -2.76 40.83
C ALA A 13 -17.51 -3.02 39.32
N ALA A 14 -18.29 -2.23 38.59
CA ALA A 14 -18.41 -2.32 37.14
C ALA A 14 -17.11 -1.93 36.41
N ARG A 15 -16.39 -0.89 36.86
CA ARG A 15 -15.06 -0.51 36.34
C ARG A 15 -14.04 -1.63 36.51
N LEU A 16 -14.01 -2.28 37.67
CA LEU A 16 -13.14 -3.45 37.91
C LEU A 16 -13.51 -4.62 37.00
N ALA A 17 -14.80 -4.93 36.86
CA ALA A 17 -15.26 -5.98 35.96
C ALA A 17 -14.90 -5.68 34.49
N LEU A 18 -15.05 -4.43 34.06
CA LEU A 18 -14.67 -3.98 32.72
C LEU A 18 -13.15 -4.10 32.50
N LEU A 19 -12.34 -3.69 33.48
CA LEU A 19 -10.88 -3.78 33.42
C LEU A 19 -10.38 -5.22 33.31
N HIS A 20 -10.97 -6.15 34.08
CA HIS A 20 -10.50 -7.53 34.15
C HIS A 20 -11.08 -8.44 33.08
N SER A 21 -12.34 -8.22 32.69
CA SER A 21 -13.11 -9.18 31.92
C SER A 21 -13.80 -8.56 30.70
N GLY A 22 -13.50 -7.29 30.39
CA GLY A 22 -14.12 -6.58 29.27
C GLY A 22 -15.62 -6.32 29.48
N PRO A 23 -16.31 -5.77 28.46
CA PRO A 23 -17.73 -5.40 28.58
C PRO A 23 -18.60 -6.61 28.93
N ASP A 24 -18.30 -7.80 28.41
CA ASP A 24 -19.03 -9.04 28.70
C ASP A 24 -18.93 -9.50 30.16
N GLY A 25 -17.89 -9.05 30.87
CA GLY A 25 -17.72 -9.30 32.30
C GLY A 25 -18.58 -8.40 33.19
N VAL A 26 -19.07 -7.27 32.68
CA VAL A 26 -19.94 -6.34 33.39
C VAL A 26 -21.36 -6.90 33.41
N ARG A 27 -21.61 -7.90 34.25
CA ARG A 27 -22.91 -8.57 34.39
C ARG A 27 -23.50 -8.30 35.77
N VAL A 28 -24.80 -7.99 35.82
CA VAL A 28 -25.51 -7.58 37.05
C VAL A 28 -25.36 -8.60 38.16
N GLU A 29 -25.51 -9.90 37.86
CA GLU A 29 -25.48 -10.97 38.87
C GLU A 29 -24.09 -11.21 39.47
N PRO A 30 -22.99 -11.31 38.68
CA PRO A 30 -21.63 -11.28 39.20
C PRO A 30 -21.28 -10.03 40.02
N LEU A 31 -21.73 -8.84 39.58
CA LEU A 31 -21.48 -7.59 40.30
C LEU A 31 -22.21 -7.57 41.66
N ALA A 32 -23.49 -7.96 41.69
CA ALA A 32 -24.27 -8.07 42.92
C ALA A 32 -23.60 -9.02 43.92
N ARG A 33 -23.08 -10.17 43.43
CA ARG A 33 -22.35 -11.14 44.24
C ARG A 33 -21.04 -10.56 44.79
N ALA A 34 -20.27 -9.85 43.96
CA ALA A 34 -19.03 -9.19 44.39
C ALA A 34 -19.28 -8.11 45.46
N LEU A 35 -20.45 -7.47 45.42
CA LEU A 35 -20.88 -6.44 46.35
C LEU A 35 -21.63 -6.99 47.59
N GLY A 36 -21.90 -8.29 47.64
CA GLY A 36 -22.61 -8.93 48.77
C GLY A 36 -24.10 -8.57 48.87
N VAL A 37 -24.74 -8.20 47.75
CA VAL A 37 -26.15 -7.78 47.70
C VAL A 37 -26.98 -8.58 46.70
N THR A 38 -28.30 -8.41 46.73
CA THR A 38 -29.18 -9.01 45.71
C THR A 38 -29.22 -8.17 44.44
N LYS A 39 -29.46 -8.80 43.29
CA LYS A 39 -29.64 -8.11 42.01
C LYS A 39 -30.78 -7.08 42.01
N GLY A 40 -31.73 -7.18 42.95
CA GLY A 40 -32.81 -6.21 43.09
C GLY A 40 -32.31 -4.80 43.42
N SER A 41 -31.24 -4.68 44.20
CA SER A 41 -30.67 -3.38 44.58
C SER A 41 -29.98 -2.64 43.42
N PHE A 42 -29.57 -3.35 42.36
CA PHE A 42 -29.03 -2.74 41.14
C PHE A 42 -30.06 -1.84 40.45
N TYR A 43 -31.31 -2.31 40.39
CA TYR A 43 -32.39 -1.65 39.67
C TYR A 43 -32.90 -0.37 40.35
N TRP A 44 -32.39 -0.05 41.54
CA TRP A 44 -32.61 1.24 42.19
C TRP A 44 -31.70 2.34 41.63
N HIS A 45 -30.67 1.96 40.88
CA HIS A 45 -29.62 2.86 40.38
C HIS A 45 -29.50 2.87 38.85
N PHE A 46 -29.70 1.71 38.21
CA PHE A 46 -29.58 1.55 36.76
C PHE A 46 -30.78 0.77 36.22
N ARG A 47 -31.29 1.16 35.05
CA ARG A 47 -32.44 0.49 34.44
C ARG A 47 -32.12 -0.94 34.01
N ASP A 48 -30.93 -1.13 33.45
CA ASP A 48 -30.43 -2.41 32.97
C ASP A 48 -28.90 -2.36 32.81
N ARG A 49 -28.32 -3.45 32.30
CA ARG A 49 -26.88 -3.54 32.03
C ARG A 49 -26.40 -2.50 31.01
N ALA A 50 -27.21 -2.18 29.99
CA ALA A 50 -26.82 -1.23 28.96
C ALA A 50 -26.70 0.18 29.55
N ASP A 51 -27.61 0.54 30.47
CA ASP A 51 -27.58 1.80 31.23
C ASP A 51 -26.29 1.93 32.08
N LEU A 52 -25.86 0.84 32.72
CA LEU A 52 -24.59 0.79 33.46
C LEU A 52 -23.37 0.91 32.53
N LEU A 53 -23.38 0.20 31.40
CA LEU A 53 -22.30 0.27 30.40
C LEU A 53 -22.18 1.67 29.80
N GLU A 54 -23.30 2.33 29.51
CA GLU A 54 -23.34 3.71 29.04
C GLU A 54 -22.79 4.68 30.09
N ALA A 55 -23.17 4.51 31.36
CA ALA A 55 -22.63 5.32 32.45
C ALA A 55 -21.10 5.24 32.58
N LEU A 56 -20.50 4.07 32.33
CA LEU A 56 -19.04 3.89 32.33
C LEU A 56 -18.35 4.69 31.23
N VAL A 57 -18.95 4.77 30.05
CA VAL A 57 -18.37 5.50 28.91
C VAL A 57 -18.58 7.00 29.07
N VAL A 58 -19.75 7.44 29.53
CA VAL A 58 -20.03 8.85 29.82
C VAL A 58 -19.10 9.41 30.90
N GLU A 59 -18.84 8.63 31.96
CA GLU A 59 -17.90 9.02 33.02
C GLU A 59 -16.47 9.14 32.48
N TRP A 60 -16.07 8.26 31.56
CA TRP A 60 -14.78 8.33 30.88
C TRP A 60 -14.67 9.55 29.94
N GLU A 61 -15.72 9.89 29.19
CA GLU A 61 -15.73 11.05 28.29
C GLU A 61 -15.63 12.38 29.04
N ALA A 62 -16.23 12.46 30.23
CA ALA A 62 -16.16 13.65 31.09
C ALA A 62 -14.73 13.96 31.58
N GLU A 63 -13.79 13.01 31.46
CA GLU A 63 -12.40 13.15 31.88
C GLU A 63 -11.67 14.28 31.15
N ALA A 64 -11.91 14.45 29.85
CA ALA A 64 -11.25 15.47 29.03
C ALA A 64 -11.64 16.90 29.45
N SER A 65 -12.90 17.10 29.82
CA SER A 65 -13.39 18.39 30.33
C SER A 65 -12.77 18.72 31.68
N LEU A 66 -12.64 17.74 32.58
CA LEU A 66 -12.00 17.93 33.89
C LEU A 66 -10.50 18.22 33.81
N LEU A 67 -9.82 17.67 32.81
CA LEU A 67 -8.40 17.99 32.53
C LEU A 67 -8.24 19.41 31.96
N SER A 68 -9.24 19.89 31.21
CA SER A 68 -9.31 21.27 30.74
C SER A 68 -9.60 22.26 31.88
N ASP A 69 -10.47 21.92 32.82
CA ASP A 69 -10.80 22.77 33.98
C ASP A 69 -9.64 22.86 34.99
N ALA A 70 -8.71 21.90 34.98
CA ALA A 70 -7.50 21.90 35.80
C ALA A 70 -6.42 22.87 35.30
N LEU A 71 -6.61 23.48 34.12
CA LEU A 71 -5.73 24.49 33.54
C LEU A 71 -6.06 25.86 34.15
N GLY A 72 -5.08 26.51 34.77
CA GLY A 72 -5.26 27.84 35.35
C GLY A 72 -4.41 28.85 34.59
N ASN A 73 -5.03 29.62 33.69
CA ASN A 73 -4.49 30.63 32.74
C ASN A 73 -3.20 31.44 33.13
N SER A 74 -2.09 30.79 33.47
CA SER A 74 -0.95 31.48 34.10
C SER A 74 0.41 31.01 33.57
N ASP A 75 0.63 29.69 33.44
CA ASP A 75 1.91 29.14 32.97
C ASP A 75 1.72 27.75 32.28
N PRO A 76 1.96 27.63 30.97
CA PRO A 76 1.84 26.37 30.22
C PRO A 76 2.71 25.22 30.76
N ALA A 77 3.90 25.50 31.32
CA ALA A 77 4.78 24.46 31.85
C ALA A 77 4.26 23.93 33.20
N ALA A 78 3.81 24.83 34.09
CA ALA A 78 3.16 24.44 35.34
C ALA A 78 1.84 23.69 35.10
N ASP A 79 1.07 24.11 34.10
CA ASP A 79 -0.20 23.48 33.76
C ASP A 79 -0.01 22.09 33.11
N LEU A 80 0.99 21.94 32.23
CA LEU A 80 1.39 20.63 31.72
C LEU A 80 1.84 19.69 32.84
N ARG A 81 2.59 20.20 33.83
CA ARG A 81 3.00 19.42 35.00
C ARG A 81 1.81 18.95 35.84
N LYS A 82 0.80 19.80 36.04
CA LYS A 82 -0.44 19.43 36.76
C LYS A 82 -1.19 18.33 36.00
N ILE A 83 -1.32 18.44 34.68
CA ILE A 83 -1.98 17.43 33.84
C ILE A 83 -1.27 16.09 33.96
N LEU A 84 0.07 16.05 33.85
CA LEU A 84 0.82 14.82 33.91
C LEU A 84 0.70 14.11 35.27
N LEU A 85 0.73 14.87 36.36
CA LEU A 85 0.49 14.35 37.72
C LEU A 85 -0.94 13.83 37.90
N GLU A 86 -1.92 14.50 37.29
CA GLU A 86 -3.32 14.07 37.37
C GLU A 86 -3.57 12.80 36.55
N VAL A 87 -2.97 12.68 35.35
CA VAL A 87 -3.01 11.45 34.54
C VAL A 87 -2.34 10.29 35.28
N GLU A 88 -1.20 10.53 35.95
CA GLU A 88 -0.53 9.53 36.80
C GLU A 88 -1.47 9.05 37.92
N ARG A 89 -2.02 9.99 38.69
CA ARG A 89 -2.91 9.72 39.82
C ARG A 89 -4.14 8.93 39.38
N ARG A 90 -4.77 9.31 38.26
CA ARG A 90 -5.95 8.64 37.69
C ARG A 90 -5.62 7.25 37.15
N THR A 91 -4.47 7.10 36.48
CA THR A 91 -4.00 5.80 35.98
C THR A 91 -3.86 4.81 37.14
N HIS A 92 -3.29 5.22 38.27
CA HIS A 92 -3.21 4.39 39.47
C HIS A 92 -4.58 4.14 40.14
N ALA A 93 -5.45 5.15 40.20
CA ALA A 93 -6.79 5.00 40.78
C ALA A 93 -7.68 4.05 39.97
N SER A 94 -7.48 3.98 38.64
CA SER A 94 -8.23 3.07 37.76
C SER A 94 -8.05 1.59 38.11
N GLU A 95 -6.92 1.21 38.72
CA GLU A 95 -6.64 -0.18 39.12
C GLU A 95 -7.48 -0.66 40.30
N ARG A 96 -7.95 0.29 41.12
CA ARG A 96 -8.83 0.02 42.26
C ARG A 96 -10.30 0.25 41.91
N GLY A 97 -10.59 0.47 40.63
CA GLY A 97 -11.90 0.86 40.13
C GLY A 97 -12.34 2.23 40.60
N GLU A 98 -11.45 3.08 41.13
CA GLU A 98 -11.79 4.39 41.69
C GLU A 98 -11.95 5.46 40.59
N TRP A 99 -11.39 5.21 39.41
CA TRP A 99 -11.52 6.04 38.19
C TRP A 99 -11.72 5.15 36.96
N PRO A 100 -12.30 5.67 35.85
CA PRO A 100 -12.32 4.99 34.56
C PRO A 100 -10.91 4.60 34.09
N SER A 101 -10.82 3.53 33.29
CA SER A 101 -9.55 3.01 32.78
C SER A 101 -9.48 3.14 31.26
N ASP A 102 -8.57 4.00 30.77
CA ASP A 102 -8.25 4.10 29.34
C ASP A 102 -7.95 2.73 28.73
N THR A 103 -7.18 1.91 29.45
CA THR A 103 -6.84 0.53 29.04
C THR A 103 -8.09 -0.31 28.76
N ALA A 104 -9.12 -0.20 29.59
CA ALA A 104 -10.33 -1.02 29.52
C ALA A 104 -11.34 -0.48 28.50
N ILE A 105 -11.34 0.84 28.26
CA ILE A 105 -12.16 1.47 27.23
C ILE A 105 -11.56 1.26 25.84
N PHE A 106 -10.24 1.32 25.66
CA PHE A 106 -9.58 1.12 24.35
C PHE A 106 -9.57 -0.34 23.89
N ALA A 107 -9.23 -1.28 24.77
CA ALA A 107 -10.35 -2.04 25.29
C ALA A 107 -11.42 -2.54 24.34
N TRP A 108 -12.58 -2.12 24.79
CA TRP A 108 -13.88 -2.30 24.22
C TRP A 108 -13.99 -1.65 22.84
N ALA A 109 -13.38 -0.48 22.63
CA ALA A 109 -13.32 0.18 21.32
C ALA A 109 -12.73 -0.70 20.21
N ALA A 110 -11.75 -1.56 20.54
CA ALA A 110 -11.14 -2.46 19.56
C ALA A 110 -12.11 -3.51 19.00
N VAL A 111 -13.25 -3.74 19.65
CA VAL A 111 -14.24 -4.76 19.26
C VAL A 111 -15.66 -4.19 19.09
N ASP A 112 -15.87 -2.91 19.39
CA ASP A 112 -17.17 -2.23 19.31
C ASP A 112 -17.03 -0.89 18.55
N PRO A 113 -17.54 -0.81 17.30
CA PRO A 113 -17.44 0.39 16.47
C PRO A 113 -18.11 1.63 17.07
N ALA A 114 -19.17 1.47 17.88
CA ALA A 114 -19.84 2.61 18.50
C ALA A 114 -18.97 3.24 19.59
N ILE A 115 -18.28 2.40 20.37
CA ILE A 115 -17.30 2.85 21.37
C ILE A 115 -16.04 3.41 20.69
N ALA A 116 -15.58 2.82 19.58
CA ALA A 116 -14.46 3.36 18.81
C ALA A 116 -14.69 4.81 18.34
N LYS A 117 -15.91 5.12 17.86
CA LYS A 117 -16.27 6.49 17.47
C LYS A 117 -16.20 7.49 18.63
N ARG A 118 -16.60 7.06 19.83
CA ARG A 118 -16.56 7.86 21.06
C ARG A 118 -15.14 8.07 21.56
N VAL A 119 -14.33 7.02 21.55
CA VAL A 119 -12.90 7.08 21.87
C VAL A 119 -12.19 8.08 20.95
N ASN A 120 -12.35 7.96 19.64
CA ASN A 120 -11.74 8.86 18.66
C ASN A 120 -12.08 10.33 18.93
N LYS A 121 -13.34 10.62 19.29
CA LYS A 121 -13.75 11.99 19.65
C LYS A 121 -13.01 12.50 20.89
N GLY A 122 -12.85 11.66 21.91
CA GLY A 122 -12.09 11.98 23.12
C GLY A 122 -10.59 12.18 22.85
N GLU A 123 -9.98 11.32 22.02
CA GLU A 123 -8.56 11.44 21.66
C GLU A 123 -8.26 12.74 20.89
N VAL A 124 -9.13 13.12 19.95
CA VAL A 124 -9.00 14.40 19.22
C VAL A 124 -9.00 15.60 20.17
N ILE A 125 -9.83 15.57 21.22
CA ILE A 125 -9.87 16.63 22.24
C ILE A 125 -8.59 16.63 23.08
N ARG A 126 -8.16 15.46 23.57
CA ARG A 126 -6.93 15.32 24.38
C ARG A 126 -5.69 15.76 23.61
N MET A 127 -5.57 15.36 22.35
CA MET A 127 -4.44 15.76 21.48
C MET A 127 -4.47 17.26 21.18
N ARG A 128 -5.65 17.84 20.92
CA ARG A 128 -5.78 19.30 20.73
C ARG A 128 -5.30 20.07 21.95
N LEU A 129 -5.73 19.68 23.15
CA LEU A 129 -5.29 20.30 24.40
C LEU A 129 -3.77 20.21 24.57
N LEU A 130 -3.17 19.03 24.33
CA LEU A 130 -1.71 18.86 24.41
C LEU A 130 -0.95 19.72 23.39
N ARG A 131 -1.49 19.88 22.17
CA ARG A 131 -0.88 20.74 21.13
C ARG A 131 -0.98 22.21 21.51
N GLU A 132 -2.13 22.65 22.01
CA GLU A 132 -2.37 24.04 22.46
C GLU A 132 -1.48 24.41 23.67
N LEU A 133 -1.33 23.50 24.63
CA LEU A 133 -0.51 23.73 25.83
C LEU A 133 1.00 23.78 25.53
N THR A 134 1.45 23.04 24.53
CA THR A 134 2.89 22.88 24.27
C THR A 134 3.41 23.78 23.16
N GLY A 135 2.52 24.29 22.30
CA GLY A 135 2.90 25.04 21.09
C GLY A 135 3.77 24.25 20.11
N ARG A 136 3.89 22.92 20.31
CA ARG A 136 4.79 22.02 19.57
C ARG A 136 4.03 20.75 19.19
N PRO A 137 3.25 20.79 18.11
CA PRO A 137 2.29 19.74 17.81
C PRO A 137 2.94 18.36 17.58
N GLU A 138 4.15 18.32 17.02
CA GLU A 138 4.88 17.09 16.75
C GLU A 138 5.33 16.39 18.04
N ILE A 139 5.70 17.16 19.07
CA ILE A 139 6.13 16.62 20.37
C ILE A 139 4.91 16.19 21.20
N ALA A 140 3.82 16.97 21.14
CA ALA A 140 2.55 16.59 21.74
C ALA A 140 2.02 15.27 21.19
N ASP A 141 2.08 15.09 19.87
CA ASP A 141 1.67 13.85 19.19
C ASP A 141 2.56 12.68 19.59
N LEU A 142 3.89 12.87 19.59
CA LEU A 142 4.84 11.85 20.03
C LEU A 142 4.56 11.39 21.46
N PHE A 143 4.30 12.34 22.37
CA PHE A 143 3.98 12.03 23.76
C PHE A 143 2.66 11.26 23.89
N TYR A 144 1.63 11.66 23.14
CA TYR A 144 0.33 10.99 23.15
C TYR A 144 0.43 9.54 22.63
N TYR A 145 1.20 9.31 21.57
CA TYR A 145 1.43 7.96 21.05
C TYR A 145 2.29 7.10 21.98
N ALA A 146 3.26 7.69 22.68
CA ALA A 146 4.01 6.98 23.72
C ALA A 146 3.10 6.55 24.89
N TYR A 147 2.16 7.40 25.29
CA TYR A 147 1.14 7.09 26.29
C TYR A 147 0.24 5.92 25.84
N GLN A 148 -0.26 5.94 24.61
CA GLN A 148 -1.04 4.83 24.04
C GLN A 148 -0.25 3.52 24.01
N GLY A 149 1.03 3.57 23.61
CA GLY A 149 1.92 2.42 23.61
C GLY A 149 2.10 1.81 25.00
N LEU A 150 2.21 2.65 26.04
CA LEU A 150 2.27 2.21 27.43
C LEU A 150 0.98 1.52 27.88
N LEU A 151 -0.19 2.06 27.54
CA LEU A 151 -1.49 1.44 27.85
C LEU A 151 -1.63 0.05 27.20
N HIS A 152 -1.18 -0.09 25.94
CA HIS A 152 -1.14 -1.37 25.25
C HIS A 152 -0.17 -2.38 25.88
N ARG A 153 0.97 -1.92 26.40
CA ARG A 153 1.92 -2.76 27.15
C ARG A 153 1.34 -3.21 28.48
N ARG A 154 0.66 -2.30 29.19
CA ARG A 154 0.02 -2.56 30.49
C ARG A 154 -1.01 -3.69 30.44
N ARG A 155 -1.74 -3.85 29.33
CA ARG A 155 -2.65 -5.01 29.13
C ARG A 155 -1.93 -6.36 29.22
N ARG A 156 -0.67 -6.42 28.79
CA ARG A 156 0.13 -7.64 28.75
C ARG A 156 0.99 -7.79 29.99
N VAL A 157 1.42 -6.68 30.56
CA VAL A 157 2.32 -6.60 31.72
C VAL A 157 1.77 -5.56 32.69
N PRO A 158 0.88 -5.93 33.63
CA PRO A 158 0.26 -4.99 34.56
C PRO A 158 1.27 -4.18 35.40
N SER A 159 2.45 -4.74 35.69
CA SER A 159 3.54 -4.05 36.40
C SER A 159 4.19 -2.90 35.62
N ALA A 160 3.90 -2.76 34.32
CA ALA A 160 4.40 -1.66 33.50
C ALA A 160 3.83 -0.28 33.92
N ILE A 161 2.89 -0.22 34.88
CA ILE A 161 2.40 1.06 35.41
C ILE A 161 3.50 1.88 36.10
N ALA A 162 4.53 1.23 36.67
CA ALA A 162 5.69 1.92 37.24
C ALA A 162 6.53 2.67 36.18
N ASP A 163 6.38 2.31 34.89
CA ASP A 163 7.04 2.99 33.78
C ASP A 163 6.35 4.33 33.44
N PHE A 164 5.09 4.54 33.88
CA PHE A 164 4.33 5.77 33.64
C PHE A 164 5.04 6.99 34.23
N THR A 165 5.45 6.92 35.49
CA THR A 165 6.15 8.01 36.19
C THR A 165 7.44 8.43 35.46
N SER A 166 8.14 7.46 34.86
CA SER A 166 9.37 7.71 34.10
C SER A 166 9.09 8.36 32.75
N LEU A 167 8.04 7.93 32.05
CA LEU A 167 7.61 8.50 30.78
C LEU A 167 6.98 9.89 30.93
N ALA A 168 6.18 10.11 31.98
CA ALA A 168 5.63 11.42 32.33
C ALA A 168 6.75 12.41 32.67
N ARG A 169 7.78 11.98 33.40
CA ARG A 169 8.97 12.79 33.68
C ARG A 169 9.74 13.13 32.39
N LEU A 170 10.03 12.14 31.54
CA LEU A 170 10.72 12.34 30.26
C LEU A 170 9.92 13.26 29.33
N GLY A 171 8.59 13.09 29.27
CA GLY A 171 7.70 13.95 28.51
C GLY A 171 7.75 15.38 28.99
N LEU A 172 7.74 15.60 30.31
CA LEU A 172 7.92 16.93 30.89
C LEU A 172 9.27 17.54 30.48
N GLU A 173 10.38 16.78 30.57
CA GLU A 173 11.72 17.25 30.17
C GLU A 173 11.79 17.64 28.67
N LEU A 174 11.14 16.86 27.81
CA LEU A 174 11.10 17.10 26.36
C LEU A 174 10.17 18.27 25.97
N LEU A 175 9.10 18.49 26.73
CA LEU A 175 8.07 19.49 26.44
C LEU A 175 8.36 20.85 27.08
N THR A 176 9.01 20.89 28.26
CA THR A 176 9.34 22.14 28.95
C THR A 176 10.82 22.52 28.85
N GLY A 177 11.71 21.58 28.52
CA GLY A 177 13.15 21.81 28.45
C GLY A 177 13.90 21.77 29.79
N ASP A 178 13.20 21.53 30.91
CA ASP A 178 13.76 21.50 32.25
C ASP A 178 13.94 20.07 32.79
N THR A 179 15.18 19.68 33.12
CA THR A 179 15.49 18.40 33.79
C THR A 179 15.04 18.40 35.26
N ILE A 180 14.11 17.50 35.64
CA ILE A 180 13.71 17.32 37.05
C ILE A 180 14.51 16.17 37.67
N ILE A 181 15.55 16.50 38.43
CA ILE A 181 16.15 15.58 39.40
C ILE A 181 15.24 15.59 40.65
N GLY A 182 14.64 14.43 40.96
CA GLY A 182 13.67 14.29 42.03
C GLY A 182 14.26 14.45 43.45
N GLY A 183 13.41 14.88 44.38
CA GLY A 183 13.61 14.68 45.82
C GLY A 183 12.80 15.63 46.70
N GLN A 184 11.93 15.08 47.54
CA GLN A 184 11.14 15.76 48.56
C GLN A 184 12.01 16.47 49.64
N SER A 185 11.49 17.62 50.10
CA SER A 185 11.59 18.25 51.42
C SER A 185 12.69 17.79 52.41
N ALA A 186 13.65 18.70 52.69
CA ALA A 186 14.10 19.04 54.05
C ALA A 186 14.78 20.42 54.08
N ALA A 187 14.61 21.14 55.19
CA ALA A 187 14.85 22.56 55.48
C ALA A 187 16.33 23.07 55.34
N PRO A 188 16.60 24.40 55.40
CA PRO A 188 17.76 25.04 54.76
C PRO A 188 19.02 25.03 55.63
N PRO A 189 20.21 25.25 55.02
CA PRO A 189 21.03 26.36 55.52
C PRO A 189 21.76 27.19 54.45
N LYS A 190 22.24 28.31 54.97
CA LYS A 190 22.75 29.55 54.35
C LYS A 190 23.91 29.43 53.36
N ALA A 191 23.91 30.45 52.49
CA ALA A 191 24.97 30.99 51.64
C ALA A 191 26.43 30.75 52.06
N ALA A 192 27.30 30.43 51.09
CA ALA A 192 28.20 31.41 50.45
C ALA A 192 29.21 30.73 49.50
N THR A 193 29.22 31.20 48.26
CA THR A 193 30.35 31.44 47.33
C THR A 193 31.71 30.74 47.55
N LYS A 194 32.17 29.98 46.54
CA LYS A 194 33.30 30.28 45.62
C LYS A 194 33.94 29.02 45.02
N SER A 195 34.30 29.14 43.73
CA SER A 195 35.60 28.74 43.16
C SER A 195 35.92 27.27 42.85
N ALA A 196 35.90 27.01 41.53
CA ALA A 196 37.02 26.57 40.69
C ALA A 196 37.60 25.15 40.75
N ALA A 197 37.93 24.68 39.53
CA ALA A 197 38.84 23.61 39.14
C ALA A 197 38.32 22.17 39.45
N SER A 198 38.46 21.17 38.58
CA SER A 198 39.29 21.04 37.40
C SER A 198 38.68 20.01 36.46
N ARG A 199 38.97 20.21 35.18
CA ARG A 199 38.74 19.26 34.09
C ARG A 199 39.44 17.94 34.38
N ARG A 200 38.65 16.87 34.44
CA ARG A 200 38.65 15.72 33.53
C ARG A 200 37.95 14.60 34.29
N HIS A 201 36.79 14.17 33.79
CA HIS A 201 36.21 12.81 33.81
C HIS A 201 34.81 12.90 33.19
N GLY A 202 34.70 13.59 32.04
CA GLY A 202 33.63 13.35 31.08
C GLY A 202 34.13 12.28 30.13
N VAL A 203 33.39 11.16 30.01
CA VAL A 203 33.19 10.35 28.79
C VAL A 203 32.23 9.16 29.10
N ALA A 204 32.01 8.75 30.36
CA ALA A 204 31.40 7.44 30.64
C ALA A 204 29.88 7.34 30.96
N LYS A 205 29.14 8.44 31.23
CA LYS A 205 27.69 8.37 31.59
C LYS A 205 26.70 8.86 30.52
N GLY A 206 27.11 9.79 29.64
CA GLY A 206 26.33 10.17 28.46
C GLY A 206 26.23 9.03 27.44
N THR A 207 27.28 8.23 27.34
CA THR A 207 27.40 7.02 26.51
C THR A 207 26.36 5.96 26.87
N ARG A 208 25.96 5.83 28.14
CA ARG A 208 24.99 4.79 28.58
C ARG A 208 23.54 5.14 28.23
N ARG A 209 23.20 6.42 28.13
CA ARG A 209 21.88 6.92 27.68
C ARG A 209 21.75 6.93 26.16
N VAL A 210 22.84 7.24 25.46
CA VAL A 210 22.95 7.03 24.00
C VAL A 210 22.88 5.54 23.66
N LEU A 211 23.44 4.66 24.49
CA LEU A 211 23.39 3.21 24.30
C LEU A 211 21.98 2.63 24.50
N VAL A 212 21.17 3.15 25.43
CA VAL A 212 19.78 2.71 25.64
C VAL A 212 18.85 3.26 24.54
N PHE A 213 19.10 4.48 24.05
CA PHE A 213 18.44 5.02 22.85
C PHE A 213 18.84 4.23 21.58
N LEU A 214 20.11 3.88 21.42
CA LEU A 214 20.58 2.96 20.39
C LEU A 214 19.94 1.58 20.55
N LEU A 215 19.84 1.04 21.77
CA LEU A 215 19.19 -0.25 22.02
C LEU A 215 17.68 -0.23 21.76
N ALA A 216 17.00 0.91 21.94
CA ALA A 216 15.60 1.13 21.57
C ALA A 216 15.39 1.24 20.04
N VAL A 217 16.30 1.92 19.33
CA VAL A 217 16.35 1.95 17.85
C VAL A 217 16.75 0.57 17.29
N LEU A 218 17.65 -0.15 17.95
CA LEU A 218 18.07 -1.53 17.64
C LEU A 218 17.03 -2.59 18.06
N SER A 219 16.00 -2.22 18.83
CA SER A 219 14.88 -3.10 19.20
C SER A 219 13.63 -2.89 18.36
N ILE A 220 13.70 -2.07 17.30
CA ILE A 220 12.87 -2.24 16.11
C ILE A 220 13.33 -3.53 15.39
N GLN A 221 13.04 -4.68 16.00
CA GLN A 221 13.62 -5.98 15.64
C GLN A 221 12.93 -6.68 14.46
N GLY A 222 11.98 -6.02 13.80
CA GLY A 222 11.66 -6.36 12.42
C GLY A 222 12.41 -5.40 11.51
N CYS A 223 13.51 -5.84 10.89
CA CYS A 223 14.09 -5.10 9.76
C CYS A 223 12.99 -4.68 8.77
N THR A 224 11.99 -5.53 8.57
CA THR A 224 10.75 -5.27 7.83
C THR A 224 9.98 -4.05 8.35
N THR A 225 9.59 -4.02 9.62
CA THR A 225 8.81 -2.91 10.21
C THR A 225 9.58 -1.60 10.20
N TRP A 226 10.88 -1.64 10.52
CA TRP A 226 11.74 -0.46 10.39
C TRP A 226 11.78 0.05 8.95
N ARG A 227 11.97 -0.85 7.99
CA ARG A 227 11.98 -0.49 6.57
C ARG A 227 10.63 0.11 6.14
N ILE A 228 9.48 -0.44 6.57
CA ILE A 228 8.15 0.13 6.31
C ILE A 228 8.05 1.56 6.87
N VAL A 229 8.44 1.78 8.14
CA VAL A 229 8.32 3.11 8.77
C VAL A 229 9.30 4.11 8.15
N ARG A 230 10.54 3.71 7.89
CA ARG A 230 11.62 4.58 7.45
C ARG A 230 11.52 4.94 5.97
N TRP A 231 11.12 3.99 5.13
CA TRP A 231 11.12 4.15 3.68
C TRP A 231 9.72 4.31 3.11
N ARG A 232 8.68 3.80 3.79
CA ARG A 232 7.27 3.91 3.42
C ARG A 232 7.04 3.55 1.96
N ASP A 233 6.93 4.56 1.11
CA ASP A 233 6.78 4.48 -0.32
C ASP A 233 8.08 5.01 -0.98
N PRO A 234 9.07 4.15 -1.26
CA PRO A 234 10.41 4.59 -1.65
C PRO A 234 10.44 5.07 -3.10
N LEU A 235 11.27 6.05 -3.40
CA LEU A 235 11.52 6.46 -4.78
C LEU A 235 12.27 5.35 -5.55
N PRO A 236 12.11 5.25 -6.88
CA PRO A 236 12.71 4.16 -7.64
C PRO A 236 14.26 4.17 -7.64
N ASN A 237 14.87 5.33 -7.44
CA ASN A 237 16.32 5.49 -7.40
C ASN A 237 16.98 5.16 -6.05
N VAL A 238 16.20 4.88 -5.00
CA VAL A 238 16.77 4.62 -3.66
C VAL A 238 16.78 3.14 -3.25
N GLN A 239 16.35 2.21 -4.13
CA GLN A 239 16.29 0.77 -3.81
C GLN A 239 17.59 0.20 -3.24
N HIS A 240 18.72 0.56 -3.86
CA HIS A 240 20.06 0.13 -3.47
C HIS A 240 20.47 0.61 -2.06
N LEU A 241 19.77 1.60 -1.49
CA LEU A 241 19.96 2.05 -0.10
C LEU A 241 19.13 1.24 0.91
N ILE A 242 18.17 0.46 0.42
CA ILE A 242 17.18 -0.28 1.23
C ILE A 242 17.54 -1.77 1.28
N PHE A 243 17.96 -2.32 0.15
CA PHE A 243 18.12 -3.74 -0.08
C PHE A 243 19.55 -4.08 -0.50
N ASP A 244 20.02 -5.25 -0.06
CA ASP A 244 21.17 -5.90 -0.69
C ASP A 244 20.83 -6.24 -2.15
N GLU A 245 21.83 -6.29 -3.01
CA GLU A 245 21.62 -6.48 -4.44
C GLU A 245 22.45 -7.65 -4.98
N ARG A 246 21.85 -8.41 -5.90
CA ARG A 246 22.55 -9.41 -6.70
C ARG A 246 22.68 -8.91 -8.13
N VAL A 247 23.92 -8.88 -8.62
CA VAL A 247 24.24 -8.42 -9.97
C VAL A 247 23.80 -9.45 -11.03
N VAL A 248 23.32 -8.94 -12.15
CA VAL A 248 23.06 -9.66 -13.40
C VAL A 248 23.96 -9.04 -14.46
N ARG A 249 25.05 -9.73 -14.82
CA ARG A 249 26.09 -9.13 -15.66
C ARG A 249 25.63 -8.90 -17.09
N HIS A 250 26.05 -7.78 -17.67
CA HIS A 250 25.76 -7.38 -19.04
C HIS A 250 26.43 -8.27 -20.10
N ALA A 251 26.04 -8.06 -21.36
CA ALA A 251 26.58 -8.79 -22.50
C ALA A 251 28.04 -8.44 -22.78
N ASP A 252 28.86 -9.44 -23.14
CA ASP A 252 30.26 -9.22 -23.52
C ASP A 252 30.39 -8.36 -24.79
N SER A 253 29.36 -8.35 -25.63
CA SER A 253 29.27 -7.55 -26.85
C SER A 253 27.93 -6.81 -26.85
N PRO A 254 27.90 -5.57 -26.34
CA PRO A 254 26.67 -4.81 -26.28
C PRO A 254 26.14 -4.45 -27.68
N PHE A 255 24.85 -4.67 -27.87
CA PHE A 255 24.11 -4.13 -29.02
C PHE A 255 23.81 -2.67 -28.73
N ARG A 256 24.09 -1.75 -29.65
CA ARG A 256 23.71 -0.34 -29.52
C ARG A 256 22.56 -0.03 -30.47
N PHE A 257 21.49 0.56 -29.93
CA PHE A 257 20.45 1.11 -30.79
C PHE A 257 21.05 2.18 -31.71
N PHE A 258 20.57 2.25 -32.94
CA PHE A 258 20.87 3.40 -33.79
C PHE A 258 20.24 4.64 -33.16
N VAL A 259 20.86 5.80 -33.33
CA VAL A 259 20.28 7.07 -32.89
C VAL A 259 19.95 7.88 -34.13
N ALA A 260 18.72 8.40 -34.20
CA ALA A 260 18.33 9.25 -35.32
C ALA A 260 19.25 10.49 -35.41
N PRO A 261 19.78 10.85 -36.60
CA PRO A 261 20.65 12.02 -36.76
C PRO A 261 19.99 13.32 -36.28
N THR A 262 18.67 13.41 -36.45
CA THR A 262 17.85 14.50 -35.94
C THR A 262 16.80 13.91 -35.00
N PRO A 263 16.79 14.27 -33.71
CA PRO A 263 15.76 13.85 -32.78
C PRO A 263 14.38 14.29 -33.26
N ARG A 264 13.36 13.45 -33.09
CA ARG A 264 11.95 13.73 -33.46
C ARG A 264 11.29 14.70 -32.47
N THR A 265 11.79 15.93 -32.39
CA THR A 265 11.24 16.98 -31.51
C THR A 265 9.84 17.42 -31.92
N ASP A 266 9.39 17.11 -33.13
CA ASP A 266 7.99 17.28 -33.56
C ASP A 266 7.02 16.51 -32.65
N LEU A 267 7.46 15.42 -32.02
CA LEU A 267 6.68 14.68 -31.03
C LEU A 267 6.23 15.54 -29.86
N ASP A 268 7.01 16.54 -29.46
CA ASP A 268 6.69 17.43 -28.33
C ASP A 268 5.39 18.20 -28.56
N THR A 269 5.04 18.44 -29.82
CA THR A 269 3.83 19.19 -30.20
C THR A 269 2.58 18.30 -30.36
N VAL A 270 2.75 16.98 -30.29
CA VAL A 270 1.64 16.04 -30.46
C VAL A 270 0.66 16.18 -29.31
N MET A 271 -0.62 16.42 -29.64
CA MET A 271 -1.68 16.42 -28.65
C MET A 271 -1.98 14.99 -28.19
N VAL A 272 -1.83 14.77 -26.89
CA VAL A 272 -2.03 13.50 -26.18
C VAL A 272 -3.07 13.68 -25.07
N ARG A 273 -3.83 12.62 -24.77
CA ARG A 273 -4.74 12.61 -23.62
C ARG A 273 -3.94 12.37 -22.34
N ASP A 274 -4.09 13.27 -21.39
CA ASP A 274 -3.52 13.18 -20.06
C ASP A 274 -4.47 12.43 -19.09
N VAL A 275 -4.02 12.13 -17.88
CA VAL A 275 -4.68 11.31 -16.85
C VAL A 275 -5.96 11.93 -16.32
N ASP A 276 -6.08 13.24 -16.43
CA ASP A 276 -7.29 14.03 -16.14
C ASP A 276 -8.28 14.07 -17.33
N GLY A 277 -7.97 13.32 -18.40
CA GLY A 277 -8.75 13.27 -19.63
C GLY A 277 -8.53 14.45 -20.58
N GLN A 278 -7.76 15.47 -20.18
CA GLN A 278 -7.52 16.67 -21.00
C GLN A 278 -6.52 16.39 -22.12
N MET A 279 -6.70 17.08 -23.25
CA MET A 279 -5.72 17.03 -24.34
C MET A 279 -4.62 18.04 -24.07
N ARG A 280 -3.37 17.59 -24.04
CA ARG A 280 -2.18 18.43 -23.82
C ARG A 280 -1.10 18.11 -24.84
N ARG A 281 -0.16 19.02 -25.04
CA ARG A 281 1.04 18.71 -25.82
C ARG A 281 1.87 17.66 -25.10
N PHE A 282 2.57 16.82 -25.85
CA PHE A 282 3.35 15.73 -25.27
C PHE A 282 4.49 16.23 -24.37
N ASP A 283 5.14 17.34 -24.71
CA ASP A 283 6.13 17.96 -23.82
C ASP A 283 5.54 18.37 -22.46
N GLN A 284 4.33 18.90 -22.44
CA GLN A 284 3.59 19.23 -21.22
C GLN A 284 3.23 17.98 -20.43
N TYR A 285 2.77 16.91 -21.11
CA TYR A 285 2.55 15.62 -20.46
C TYR A 285 3.84 15.14 -19.76
N VAL A 286 4.97 15.12 -20.48
CA VAL A 286 6.26 14.69 -19.91
C VAL A 286 6.66 15.55 -18.70
N ALA A 287 6.44 16.88 -18.78
CA ALA A 287 6.74 17.80 -17.69
C ALA A 287 5.82 17.60 -16.46
N ASN A 288 4.56 17.22 -16.67
CA ASN A 288 3.58 17.05 -15.59
C ASN A 288 3.79 15.77 -14.76
N HIS A 289 4.37 14.71 -15.33
CA HIS A 289 4.33 13.35 -14.75
C HIS A 289 5.60 12.87 -14.04
N ARG A 290 6.46 13.78 -13.56
CA ARG A 290 7.76 13.43 -12.92
C ARG A 290 8.53 12.35 -13.70
N ILE A 291 8.49 12.43 -15.04
CA ILE A 291 9.16 11.47 -15.91
C ILE A 291 10.65 11.74 -15.88
N ARG A 292 11.43 10.69 -15.59
CA ARG A 292 12.88 10.72 -15.41
C ARG A 292 13.63 10.19 -16.63
N ALA A 293 13.07 9.19 -17.32
CA ALA A 293 13.54 8.77 -18.63
C ALA A 293 12.34 8.45 -19.54
N PHE A 294 12.40 8.91 -20.79
CA PHE A 294 11.41 8.57 -21.81
C PHE A 294 12.13 8.26 -23.12
N LEU A 295 11.98 7.05 -23.63
CA LEU A 295 12.59 6.60 -24.88
C LEU A 295 11.51 6.15 -25.85
N ILE A 296 11.62 6.55 -27.11
CA ILE A 296 10.82 6.04 -28.21
C ILE A 296 11.76 5.46 -29.26
N ILE A 297 11.66 4.16 -29.46
CA ILE A 297 12.47 3.39 -30.39
C ILE A 297 11.56 2.80 -31.45
N ARG A 298 11.95 2.88 -32.72
CA ARG A 298 11.25 2.21 -33.80
C ARG A 298 12.25 1.61 -34.76
N ASN A 299 12.07 0.33 -35.11
CA ASN A 299 13.00 -0.40 -35.98
C ASN A 299 14.46 -0.23 -35.53
N ASP A 300 14.71 -0.54 -34.26
CA ASP A 300 16.04 -0.47 -33.63
C ASP A 300 16.72 0.91 -33.63
N THR A 301 15.97 1.98 -33.94
CA THR A 301 16.44 3.37 -33.94
C THR A 301 15.74 4.17 -32.84
N VAL A 302 16.52 4.78 -31.94
CA VAL A 302 16.06 5.79 -30.99
C VAL A 302 15.66 7.04 -31.75
N LEU A 303 14.37 7.34 -31.76
CA LEU A 303 13.79 8.52 -32.43
C LEU A 303 13.66 9.70 -31.47
N TYR A 304 13.46 9.40 -30.19
CA TYR A 304 13.29 10.37 -29.13
C TYR A 304 13.82 9.78 -27.84
N GLU A 305 14.63 10.54 -27.12
CA GLU A 305 15.05 10.22 -25.78
C GLU A 305 15.12 11.49 -24.95
N ARG A 306 14.61 11.42 -23.72
CA ARG A 306 14.73 12.50 -22.73
C ARG A 306 15.06 11.91 -21.38
N TYR A 307 16.00 12.56 -20.70
CA TYR A 307 16.38 12.24 -19.34
C TYR A 307 16.28 13.51 -18.48
N ASN A 308 15.67 13.39 -17.30
CA ASN A 308 15.40 14.51 -16.40
C ASN A 308 15.79 14.17 -14.97
N GLY A 309 15.98 15.20 -14.12
CA GLY A 309 16.19 15.00 -12.68
C GLY A 309 17.49 14.30 -12.32
N GLY A 310 18.54 14.47 -13.14
CA GLY A 310 19.86 13.87 -12.92
C GLY A 310 19.99 12.40 -13.34
N VAL A 311 18.94 11.81 -13.91
CA VAL A 311 19.01 10.50 -14.56
C VAL A 311 19.74 10.64 -15.90
N THR A 312 20.49 9.59 -16.27
CA THR A 312 21.24 9.48 -17.53
C THR A 312 20.96 8.14 -18.18
N ASP A 313 21.52 7.91 -19.37
CA ASP A 313 21.41 6.63 -20.06
C ASP A 313 22.13 5.47 -19.34
N THR A 314 23.02 5.76 -18.38
CA THR A 314 23.71 4.77 -17.55
C THR A 314 23.10 4.58 -16.16
N THR A 315 22.05 5.32 -15.81
CA THR A 315 21.45 5.26 -14.46
C THR A 315 20.61 3.98 -14.31
N LEU A 316 20.94 3.17 -13.30
CA LEU A 316 20.08 2.07 -12.88
C LEU A 316 18.83 2.61 -12.17
N TRP A 317 17.68 2.10 -12.58
CA TRP A 317 16.38 2.54 -12.10
C TRP A 317 15.51 1.34 -11.77
N SER A 318 14.72 1.43 -10.70
CA SER A 318 13.85 0.33 -10.32
C SER A 318 12.69 0.13 -11.27
N SER A 319 12.45 -1.12 -11.64
CA SER A 319 11.35 -1.52 -12.51
C SER A 319 10.01 -1.56 -11.79
N PHE A 320 10.02 -1.74 -10.46
CA PHE A 320 8.87 -2.25 -9.72
C PHE A 320 8.25 -3.44 -10.46
N SER A 321 6.92 -3.53 -10.57
CA SER A 321 6.21 -4.67 -11.14
C SER A 321 6.54 -5.06 -12.60
N VAL A 322 7.29 -4.24 -13.35
CA VAL A 322 7.88 -4.67 -14.62
C VAL A 322 8.78 -5.90 -14.43
N ALA A 323 9.37 -6.12 -13.24
CA ALA A 323 10.15 -7.30 -12.88
C ALA A 323 9.41 -8.62 -13.13
N LYS A 324 8.09 -8.65 -12.96
CA LYS A 324 7.27 -9.86 -13.15
C LYS A 324 7.35 -10.38 -14.60
N SER A 325 7.45 -9.49 -15.59
CA SER A 325 7.57 -9.90 -16.98
C SER A 325 8.91 -10.60 -17.28
N PHE A 326 9.98 -10.25 -16.57
CA PHE A 326 11.25 -10.98 -16.61
C PHE A 326 11.11 -12.38 -15.99
N THR A 327 10.41 -12.47 -14.85
CA THR A 327 10.09 -13.76 -14.21
C THR A 327 9.27 -14.66 -15.14
N SER A 328 8.28 -14.10 -15.83
CA SER A 328 7.49 -14.82 -16.86
C SER A 328 8.38 -15.35 -17.99
N ALA A 329 9.28 -14.52 -18.52
CA ALA A 329 10.23 -14.96 -19.54
C ALA A 329 11.08 -16.17 -19.08
N LEU A 330 11.56 -16.16 -17.83
CA LEU A 330 12.30 -17.27 -17.25
C LEU A 330 11.46 -18.54 -17.10
N VAL A 331 10.16 -18.45 -16.79
CA VAL A 331 9.26 -19.63 -16.82
C VAL A 331 9.20 -20.23 -18.21
N GLY A 332 9.07 -19.40 -19.25
CA GLY A 332 9.10 -19.86 -20.63
C GLY A 332 10.39 -20.60 -20.99
N VAL A 333 11.54 -20.08 -20.57
CA VAL A 333 12.85 -20.72 -20.74
C VAL A 333 12.94 -22.03 -19.96
N ALA A 334 12.53 -22.04 -18.69
CA ALA A 334 12.60 -23.22 -17.82
C ALA A 334 11.69 -24.37 -18.30
N LEU A 335 10.52 -24.04 -18.88
CA LEU A 335 9.64 -25.01 -19.54
C LEU A 335 10.33 -25.65 -20.76
N ALA A 336 10.93 -24.84 -21.63
CA ALA A 336 11.61 -25.35 -22.81
C ALA A 336 12.86 -26.18 -22.49
N GLN A 337 13.51 -25.91 -21.35
CA GLN A 337 14.63 -26.70 -20.84
C GLN A 337 14.18 -27.96 -20.09
N GLY A 338 12.88 -28.15 -19.85
CA GLY A 338 12.34 -29.27 -19.08
C GLY A 338 12.56 -29.18 -17.57
N ALA A 339 13.08 -28.06 -17.05
CA ALA A 339 13.24 -27.83 -15.62
C ALA A 339 11.87 -27.68 -14.92
N ILE A 340 10.93 -27.01 -15.60
CA ILE A 340 9.50 -27.06 -15.28
C ILE A 340 8.85 -27.96 -16.33
N ARG A 341 8.05 -28.95 -15.92
CA ARG A 341 7.44 -29.90 -16.87
C ARG A 341 6.15 -29.35 -17.48
N SER A 342 5.29 -28.76 -16.66
CA SER A 342 4.00 -28.21 -17.08
C SER A 342 3.59 -27.01 -16.24
N LEU A 343 2.78 -26.12 -16.82
CA LEU A 343 2.08 -25.08 -16.06
C LEU A 343 1.01 -25.65 -15.13
N ASP A 344 0.56 -26.88 -15.39
CA ASP A 344 -0.44 -27.57 -14.57
C ASP A 344 0.19 -28.38 -13.42
N ASP A 345 1.53 -28.40 -13.32
CA ASP A 345 2.19 -28.88 -12.11
C ASP A 345 1.79 -28.00 -10.91
N THR A 346 1.57 -28.63 -9.76
CA THR A 346 1.35 -27.90 -8.51
C THR A 346 2.66 -27.26 -8.04
N MET A 347 2.58 -26.05 -7.47
CA MET A 347 3.78 -25.39 -6.90
C MET A 347 4.46 -26.25 -5.83
N THR A 348 3.69 -27.03 -5.07
CA THR A 348 4.19 -27.94 -4.03
C THR A 348 4.96 -29.13 -4.59
N SER A 349 4.80 -29.48 -5.87
CA SER A 349 5.64 -30.50 -6.52
C SER A 349 7.10 -30.04 -6.63
N TYR A 350 7.33 -28.73 -6.69
CA TYR A 350 8.66 -28.14 -6.69
C TYR A 350 9.08 -27.70 -5.29
N LEU A 351 8.14 -27.19 -4.50
CA LEU A 351 8.37 -26.65 -3.15
C LEU A 351 7.71 -27.53 -2.08
N PRO A 352 8.24 -28.73 -1.78
CA PRO A 352 7.61 -29.69 -0.87
C PRO A 352 7.43 -29.15 0.56
N GLU A 353 8.23 -28.17 0.98
CA GLU A 353 8.10 -27.52 2.29
C GLU A 353 6.78 -26.74 2.43
N PHE A 354 6.16 -26.30 1.33
CA PHE A 354 4.86 -25.62 1.32
C PHE A 354 3.68 -26.58 1.49
N SER A 355 3.86 -27.88 1.23
CA SER A 355 2.82 -28.91 1.35
C SER A 355 2.29 -29.07 2.79
N ARG A 356 3.04 -28.61 3.79
CA ARG A 356 2.63 -28.65 5.21
C ARG A 356 1.52 -27.65 5.53
N ASN A 357 1.38 -26.59 4.73
CA ASN A 357 0.32 -25.61 4.91
C ASN A 357 -0.79 -25.88 3.87
N PRO A 358 -2.01 -26.25 4.30
CA PRO A 358 -3.10 -26.60 3.38
C PRO A 358 -3.54 -25.43 2.48
N ALA A 359 -3.13 -24.20 2.79
CA ALA A 359 -3.38 -23.04 1.94
C ALA A 359 -2.80 -23.19 0.52
N PHE A 360 -1.74 -23.99 0.33
CA PHE A 360 -1.07 -24.17 -0.97
C PHE A 360 -1.54 -25.39 -1.77
N THR A 361 -2.36 -26.25 -1.17
CA THR A 361 -2.80 -27.50 -1.80
C THR A 361 -3.50 -27.27 -3.13
N GLY A 362 -2.97 -27.81 -4.21
CA GLY A 362 -3.59 -27.74 -5.55
C GLY A 362 -3.37 -26.43 -6.30
N ILE A 363 -2.58 -25.48 -5.77
CA ILE A 363 -2.20 -24.28 -6.54
C ILE A 363 -1.24 -24.69 -7.66
N THR A 364 -1.59 -24.40 -8.91
CA THR A 364 -0.75 -24.65 -10.09
C THR A 364 0.07 -23.43 -10.49
N LEU A 365 1.15 -23.65 -11.26
CA LEU A 365 1.93 -22.56 -11.84
C LEU A 365 1.09 -21.67 -12.76
N ARG A 366 0.15 -22.26 -13.51
CA ARG A 366 -0.82 -21.54 -14.35
C ARG A 366 -1.62 -20.54 -13.52
N GLN A 367 -2.12 -20.95 -12.36
CA GLN A 367 -2.92 -20.10 -11.48
C GLN A 367 -2.08 -18.97 -10.88
N LEU A 368 -0.82 -19.22 -10.50
CA LEU A 368 0.10 -18.18 -10.02
C LEU A 368 0.40 -17.12 -11.09
N LEU A 369 0.67 -17.56 -12.33
CA LEU A 369 0.92 -16.66 -13.47
C LEU A 369 -0.32 -15.87 -13.89
N ALA A 370 -1.51 -16.39 -13.57
CA ALA A 370 -2.79 -15.74 -13.77
C ALA A 370 -3.23 -14.86 -12.59
N MET A 371 -2.40 -14.67 -11.55
CA MET A 371 -2.75 -13.92 -10.32
C MET A 371 -4.02 -14.48 -9.62
N GLY A 372 -4.21 -15.79 -9.72
CA GLY A 372 -5.42 -16.51 -9.31
C GLY A 372 -5.17 -17.52 -8.20
N SER A 373 -4.19 -17.30 -7.32
CA SER A 373 -3.83 -18.28 -6.28
C SER A 373 -4.90 -18.53 -5.22
N GLY A 374 -5.85 -17.60 -5.03
CA GLY A 374 -6.79 -17.62 -3.90
C GLY A 374 -6.16 -17.33 -2.52
N LEU A 375 -4.87 -16.99 -2.47
CA LEU A 375 -4.19 -16.60 -1.23
C LEU A 375 -4.59 -15.20 -0.78
N ALA A 376 -4.69 -15.05 0.54
CA ALA A 376 -4.99 -13.81 1.25
C ALA A 376 -3.94 -12.74 0.98
N TYR A 377 -4.38 -11.55 0.58
CA TYR A 377 -3.46 -10.45 0.26
C TYR A 377 -4.11 -9.07 0.38
N THR A 378 -3.57 -8.24 1.27
CA THR A 378 -4.01 -6.86 1.47
C THR A 378 -3.02 -5.88 0.84
N ARG A 379 -3.51 -5.04 -0.09
CA ARG A 379 -2.72 -3.98 -0.76
C ARG A 379 -2.49 -2.78 0.15
N THR A 380 -1.45 -1.99 -0.13
CA THR A 380 -1.25 -0.67 0.51
C THR A 380 -2.33 0.32 0.09
N ASN A 381 -2.60 1.33 0.92
CA ASN A 381 -3.47 2.46 0.58
C ASN A 381 -2.77 3.83 0.75
N GLY A 382 -1.49 3.83 1.18
CA GLY A 382 -0.67 5.02 1.41
C GLY A 382 -0.76 5.57 2.83
N GLU A 383 -1.68 5.08 3.65
CA GLU A 383 -1.81 5.44 5.06
C GLU A 383 -0.90 4.56 5.91
N LEU A 384 -0.03 5.16 6.72
CA LEU A 384 1.02 4.45 7.45
C LEU A 384 0.49 3.30 8.33
N LEU A 385 -0.62 3.50 9.04
CA LEU A 385 -1.20 2.48 9.91
C LEU A 385 -1.74 1.28 9.14
N HIS A 386 -2.38 1.54 8.00
CA HIS A 386 -2.86 0.50 7.10
C HIS A 386 -1.69 -0.22 6.42
N ASP A 387 -0.69 0.52 5.93
CA ASP A 387 0.49 -0.05 5.29
C ASP A 387 1.29 -0.95 6.26
N LEU A 388 1.40 -0.56 7.55
CA LEU A 388 2.00 -1.38 8.62
C LEU A 388 1.28 -2.71 8.86
N LEU A 389 0.04 -2.87 8.38
CA LEU A 389 -0.76 -4.09 8.48
C LEU A 389 -0.97 -4.76 7.11
N SER A 390 -0.61 -4.08 6.02
CA SER A 390 -0.82 -4.56 4.65
C SER A 390 0.13 -5.70 4.29
N SER A 391 -0.36 -6.70 3.57
CA SER A 391 0.50 -7.78 3.04
C SER A 391 1.55 -7.20 2.10
N ASP A 392 1.16 -6.24 1.28
CA ASP A 392 1.98 -5.59 0.26
C ASP A 392 3.26 -4.95 0.82
N ALA A 393 3.14 -4.08 1.83
CA ALA A 393 4.32 -3.47 2.46
C ALA A 393 5.17 -4.51 3.22
N HIS A 394 4.54 -5.46 3.93
CA HIS A 394 5.26 -6.53 4.63
C HIS A 394 6.04 -7.43 3.67
N PHE A 395 5.46 -7.80 2.53
CA PHE A 395 6.14 -8.60 1.51
C PHE A 395 7.27 -7.84 0.83
N TYR A 396 7.07 -6.57 0.54
CA TYR A 396 8.08 -5.74 -0.09
C TYR A 396 9.33 -5.57 0.80
N TYR A 397 9.14 -5.32 2.09
CA TYR A 397 10.23 -5.01 3.01
C TYR A 397 10.76 -6.20 3.82
N THR A 398 10.16 -7.38 3.70
CA THR A 398 10.55 -8.56 4.48
C THR A 398 12.04 -8.87 4.34
N THR A 399 12.65 -9.34 5.43
CA THR A 399 14.00 -9.92 5.42
C THR A 399 14.01 -11.44 5.31
N ASP A 400 12.84 -12.09 5.30
CA ASP A 400 12.73 -13.53 5.09
C ASP A 400 11.48 -13.80 4.26
N ARG A 401 11.64 -13.69 2.93
CA ARG A 401 10.52 -13.74 2.00
C ARG A 401 9.89 -15.11 1.94
N THR A 402 10.70 -16.15 1.92
CA THR A 402 10.23 -17.55 1.93
C THR A 402 9.36 -17.83 3.14
N ARG A 403 9.77 -17.37 4.33
CA ARG A 403 8.97 -17.56 5.55
C ARG A 403 7.69 -16.74 5.56
N SER A 404 7.71 -15.51 5.03
CA SER A 404 6.50 -14.71 4.87
C SER A 404 5.49 -15.42 3.96
N LEU A 405 5.95 -15.97 2.83
CA LEU A 405 5.11 -16.74 1.91
C LEU A 405 4.54 -17.99 2.60
N LEU A 406 5.35 -18.78 3.30
CA LEU A 406 4.90 -20.00 4.00
C LEU A 406 3.75 -19.77 5.01
N ARG A 407 3.61 -18.55 5.54
CA ARG A 407 2.58 -18.17 6.52
C ARG A 407 1.28 -17.66 5.89
N MET A 408 1.22 -17.55 4.57
CA MET A 408 0.00 -17.10 3.90
C MET A 408 -1.16 -18.06 4.16
N ARG A 409 -2.36 -17.47 4.15
CA ARG A 409 -3.63 -18.19 4.30
C ARG A 409 -4.35 -18.19 2.96
N ARG A 410 -5.20 -19.18 2.76
CA ARG A 410 -6.15 -19.21 1.64
C ARG A 410 -7.41 -18.46 2.05
N GLU A 411 -7.88 -17.60 1.15
CA GLU A 411 -9.19 -16.93 1.25
C GLU A 411 -10.20 -17.58 0.31
N GLU A 412 -9.76 -17.96 -0.88
CA GLU A 412 -10.63 -18.51 -1.92
C GLU A 412 -9.97 -19.74 -2.59
N PRO A 413 -10.74 -20.63 -3.25
CA PRO A 413 -10.14 -21.72 -4.01
C PRO A 413 -9.24 -21.21 -5.16
N PRO A 414 -8.14 -21.91 -5.49
CA PRO A 414 -7.28 -21.48 -6.60
C PRO A 414 -8.03 -21.46 -7.94
N GLY A 415 -7.84 -20.39 -8.71
CA GLY A 415 -8.44 -20.20 -10.03
C GLY A 415 -9.85 -19.61 -10.03
N THR A 416 -10.50 -19.37 -8.88
CA THR A 416 -11.87 -18.84 -8.85
C THR A 416 -11.97 -17.33 -8.98
N ARG A 417 -10.92 -16.60 -8.59
CA ARG A 417 -10.88 -15.13 -8.61
C ARG A 417 -9.50 -14.61 -8.94
N TRP A 418 -9.50 -13.54 -9.72
CA TRP A 418 -8.30 -12.76 -10.01
C TRP A 418 -8.06 -11.69 -8.93
N ALA A 419 -6.82 -11.57 -8.47
CA ALA A 419 -6.37 -10.44 -7.66
C ALA A 419 -4.88 -10.19 -7.89
N TYR A 420 -4.49 -8.97 -8.24
CA TYR A 420 -3.09 -8.62 -8.48
C TYR A 420 -2.25 -8.68 -7.19
N LYS A 421 -1.32 -9.64 -7.12
CA LYS A 421 -0.60 -9.98 -5.88
C LYS A 421 0.89 -10.22 -6.14
N ASP A 422 1.75 -9.60 -5.35
CA ASP A 422 3.20 -9.86 -5.44
C ASP A 422 3.54 -11.27 -4.97
N SER A 423 2.80 -11.82 -4.01
CA SER A 423 3.02 -13.17 -3.49
C SER A 423 2.99 -14.25 -4.58
N ASP A 424 2.12 -14.10 -5.58
CA ASP A 424 1.98 -15.09 -6.64
C ASP A 424 3.24 -15.13 -7.51
N ALA A 425 3.80 -13.95 -7.84
CA ALA A 425 5.07 -13.84 -8.57
C ALA A 425 6.26 -14.35 -7.75
N GLU A 426 6.30 -14.06 -6.45
CA GLU A 426 7.37 -14.55 -5.57
C GLU A 426 7.36 -16.09 -5.43
N LEU A 427 6.19 -16.71 -5.37
CA LEU A 427 6.06 -18.17 -5.40
C LEU A 427 6.58 -18.75 -6.73
N VAL A 428 6.31 -18.11 -7.86
CA VAL A 428 6.87 -18.50 -9.16
C VAL A 428 8.40 -18.40 -9.15
N GLY A 429 8.97 -17.34 -8.56
CA GLY A 429 10.42 -17.18 -8.39
C GLY A 429 11.06 -18.30 -7.54
N LEU A 430 10.41 -18.71 -6.46
CA LEU A 430 10.86 -19.85 -5.65
C LEU A 430 10.81 -21.16 -6.44
N VAL A 431 9.73 -21.41 -7.19
CA VAL A 431 9.61 -22.59 -8.06
C VAL A 431 10.73 -22.59 -9.10
N LEU A 432 10.95 -21.48 -9.81
CA LEU A 432 12.03 -21.35 -10.80
C LEU A 432 13.40 -21.67 -10.20
N SER A 433 13.69 -21.11 -9.02
CA SER A 433 14.97 -21.33 -8.35
C SER A 433 15.16 -22.80 -7.96
N ARG A 434 14.09 -23.44 -7.47
CA ARG A 434 14.13 -24.84 -7.04
C ARG A 434 14.19 -25.81 -8.22
N ALA A 435 13.43 -25.54 -9.27
CA ALA A 435 13.37 -26.36 -10.48
C ALA A 435 14.71 -26.38 -11.24
N THR A 436 15.42 -25.25 -11.27
CA THR A 436 16.67 -25.10 -12.02
C THR A 436 17.93 -25.29 -11.16
N GLY A 437 17.81 -25.22 -9.82
CA GLY A 437 18.94 -25.19 -8.90
C GLY A 437 19.78 -23.91 -8.98
N LYS A 438 19.26 -22.85 -9.59
CA LYS A 438 19.98 -21.58 -9.83
C LYS A 438 19.20 -20.40 -9.26
N THR A 439 19.90 -19.35 -8.84
CA THR A 439 19.27 -18.09 -8.45
C THR A 439 18.60 -17.41 -9.65
N ILE A 440 17.63 -16.53 -9.40
CA ILE A 440 16.92 -15.84 -10.49
C ILE A 440 17.86 -14.92 -11.27
N ALA A 441 18.76 -14.22 -10.58
CA ALA A 441 19.77 -13.38 -11.22
C ALA A 441 20.69 -14.21 -12.15
N ALA A 442 21.14 -15.40 -11.71
CA ALA A 442 21.99 -16.26 -12.53
C ALA A 442 21.25 -16.83 -13.74
N GLN A 443 19.98 -17.20 -13.58
CA GLN A 443 19.13 -17.64 -14.69
C GLN A 443 18.95 -16.52 -15.71
N LEU A 444 18.60 -15.30 -15.25
CA LEU A 444 18.41 -14.15 -16.13
C LEU A 444 19.71 -13.79 -16.86
N GLU A 445 20.84 -13.75 -16.15
CA GLU A 445 22.16 -13.47 -16.72
C GLU A 445 22.50 -14.44 -17.86
N GLN A 446 22.43 -15.74 -17.58
CA GLN A 446 22.87 -16.79 -18.51
C GLN A 446 21.92 -16.98 -19.68
N SER A 447 20.60 -16.97 -19.43
CA SER A 447 19.63 -17.38 -20.42
C SER A 447 19.11 -16.23 -21.29
N ILE A 448 19.13 -14.98 -20.79
CA ILE A 448 18.53 -13.82 -21.46
C ILE A 448 19.49 -12.62 -21.49
N TRP A 449 19.86 -12.04 -20.35
CA TRP A 449 20.47 -10.71 -20.25
C TRP A 449 21.76 -10.57 -21.07
N ARG A 450 22.72 -11.49 -20.88
CA ARG A 450 23.97 -11.49 -21.66
C ARG A 450 23.78 -11.78 -23.15
N ARG A 451 22.63 -12.36 -23.53
CA ARG A 451 22.34 -12.80 -24.89
C ARG A 451 21.56 -11.78 -25.71
N ILE A 452 21.11 -10.69 -25.09
CA ILE A 452 20.35 -9.61 -25.75
C ILE A 452 21.15 -8.31 -25.86
N GLY A 453 22.48 -8.40 -25.83
CA GLY A 453 23.36 -7.26 -26.06
C GLY A 453 23.17 -6.11 -25.07
N THR A 454 22.86 -6.39 -23.80
CA THR A 454 22.75 -5.36 -22.76
C THR A 454 24.06 -4.62 -22.54
N GLU A 455 23.96 -3.31 -22.26
CA GLU A 455 25.12 -2.42 -22.08
C GLU A 455 25.59 -2.35 -20.64
N HIS A 456 24.68 -2.49 -19.68
CA HIS A 456 24.98 -2.31 -18.27
C HIS A 456 24.54 -3.50 -17.42
N ASP A 457 25.31 -3.72 -16.35
CA ASP A 457 24.94 -4.67 -15.32
C ASP A 457 23.60 -4.24 -14.72
N ALA A 458 22.70 -5.20 -14.55
CA ALA A 458 21.45 -5.00 -13.83
C ALA A 458 21.57 -5.55 -12.40
N THR A 459 20.60 -5.25 -11.55
CA THR A 459 20.55 -5.80 -10.19
C THR A 459 19.16 -6.33 -9.84
N TYR A 460 19.12 -7.33 -8.97
CA TYR A 460 17.92 -7.71 -8.21
C TYR A 460 18.10 -7.37 -6.75
N SER A 461 17.14 -6.65 -6.17
CA SER A 461 17.03 -6.47 -4.72
C SER A 461 16.75 -7.80 -4.02
N LEU A 462 17.42 -8.03 -2.90
CA LEU A 462 17.28 -9.21 -2.06
C LEU A 462 16.49 -8.87 -0.78
N ASP A 463 15.84 -9.86 -0.17
CA ASP A 463 15.23 -9.69 1.16
C ASP A 463 16.28 -9.41 2.25
N HIS A 464 17.40 -10.12 2.19
CA HIS A 464 18.61 -9.92 2.98
C HIS A 464 19.86 -10.34 2.19
N ARG A 465 21.05 -9.99 2.69
CA ARG A 465 22.32 -10.43 2.11
C ARG A 465 22.34 -11.93 1.84
N ASP A 466 22.68 -12.29 0.61
CA ASP A 466 22.72 -13.67 0.09
C ASP A 466 21.35 -14.40 0.07
N GLY A 467 20.25 -13.69 0.32
CA GLY A 467 18.89 -14.19 0.31
C GLY A 467 18.28 -14.36 -1.10
N VAL A 468 16.95 -14.25 -1.16
CA VAL A 468 16.18 -14.48 -2.39
C VAL A 468 15.83 -13.17 -3.10
N GLU A 469 15.91 -13.18 -4.43
CA GLU A 469 15.54 -12.03 -5.27
C GLU A 469 14.07 -11.65 -5.10
N ASN A 470 13.80 -10.35 -5.05
CA ASN A 470 12.46 -9.80 -5.16
C ASN A 470 12.04 -9.82 -6.63
N VAL A 471 11.47 -10.94 -7.06
CA VAL A 471 11.11 -11.16 -8.46
C VAL A 471 9.84 -10.43 -8.88
N SER A 472 9.06 -9.96 -7.89
CA SER A 472 7.84 -9.20 -8.12
C SER A 472 8.10 -7.73 -8.42
N SER A 473 9.15 -7.13 -7.87
CA SER A 473 9.38 -5.69 -7.98
C SER A 473 10.83 -5.20 -7.94
N GLY A 474 11.80 -6.05 -7.58
CA GLY A 474 13.15 -5.63 -7.23
C GLY A 474 14.17 -5.61 -8.37
N PHE A 475 13.76 -5.64 -9.64
CA PHE A 475 14.72 -5.61 -10.76
C PHE A 475 15.09 -4.17 -11.12
N ASN A 476 16.38 -3.88 -11.30
CA ASN A 476 16.87 -2.55 -11.64
C ASN A 476 17.80 -2.61 -12.87
N ALA A 477 17.54 -1.77 -13.86
CA ALA A 477 18.32 -1.69 -15.10
C ALA A 477 18.29 -0.26 -15.67
N THR A 478 19.07 -0.02 -16.73
CA THR A 478 19.01 1.23 -17.48
C THR A 478 17.79 1.28 -18.40
N ALA A 479 17.36 2.48 -18.78
CA ALA A 479 16.22 2.66 -19.68
C ALA A 479 16.42 1.97 -21.05
N ARG A 480 17.65 2.00 -21.59
CA ARG A 480 17.97 1.33 -22.86
C ARG A 480 18.00 -0.19 -22.70
N ASP A 481 18.47 -0.73 -21.57
CA ASP A 481 18.47 -2.18 -21.36
C ASP A 481 17.06 -2.74 -21.12
N TYR A 482 16.15 -1.98 -20.49
CA TYR A 482 14.71 -2.28 -20.52
C TYR A 482 14.17 -2.33 -21.96
N ALA A 483 14.60 -1.41 -22.82
CA ALA A 483 14.20 -1.41 -24.22
C ALA A 483 14.73 -2.63 -24.99
N ARG A 484 15.89 -3.19 -24.63
CA ARG A 484 16.41 -4.45 -25.23
C ARG A 484 15.54 -5.64 -24.86
N PHE A 485 15.06 -5.72 -23.61
CA PHE A 485 14.09 -6.74 -23.23
C PHE A 485 12.76 -6.58 -23.99
N ALA A 486 12.29 -5.34 -24.19
CA ALA A 486 11.12 -5.08 -25.04
C ALA A 486 11.36 -5.46 -26.51
N ARG A 487 12.56 -5.20 -27.06
CA ARG A 487 12.97 -5.62 -28.41
C ARG A 487 12.94 -7.14 -28.57
N LEU A 488 13.36 -7.89 -27.54
CA LEU A 488 13.27 -9.34 -27.54
C LEU A 488 11.82 -9.81 -27.72
N PHE A 489 10.86 -9.22 -26.99
CA PHE A 489 9.44 -9.54 -27.11
C PHE A 489 8.80 -9.06 -28.41
N LEU A 490 9.23 -7.90 -28.93
CA LEU A 490 8.83 -7.39 -30.25
C LEU A 490 9.19 -8.41 -31.34
N ASN A 491 10.37 -9.03 -31.24
CA ASN A 491 10.85 -10.06 -32.17
C ASN A 491 10.49 -11.50 -31.74
N GLU A 492 9.37 -11.66 -31.02
CA GLU A 492 8.82 -12.97 -30.62
C GLU A 492 9.82 -13.89 -29.89
N GLY A 493 10.71 -13.31 -29.07
CA GLY A 493 11.70 -14.03 -28.27
C GLY A 493 12.99 -14.36 -29.00
N ALA A 494 13.15 -13.91 -30.25
CA ALA A 494 14.38 -14.06 -31.02
C ALA A 494 15.27 -12.81 -30.90
N TRP A 495 16.56 -13.03 -30.80
CA TRP A 495 17.59 -12.00 -30.84
C TRP A 495 18.58 -12.32 -31.97
N ASP A 496 18.59 -11.49 -33.01
CA ASP A 496 19.48 -11.59 -34.17
C ASP A 496 19.60 -13.02 -34.74
N GLY A 497 18.44 -13.66 -34.94
CA GLY A 497 18.32 -15.02 -35.48
C GLY A 497 18.38 -16.15 -34.45
N THR A 498 18.78 -15.88 -33.21
CA THR A 498 18.81 -16.88 -32.13
C THR A 498 17.54 -16.82 -31.29
N GLN A 499 16.81 -17.93 -31.15
CA GLN A 499 15.66 -18.00 -30.25
C GLN A 499 16.12 -18.06 -28.79
N ILE A 500 15.82 -17.02 -28.01
CA ILE A 500 16.22 -16.90 -26.60
C ILE A 500 15.08 -17.35 -25.69
N ILE A 501 13.88 -16.79 -25.88
CA ILE A 501 12.64 -17.21 -25.21
C ILE A 501 11.80 -17.95 -26.24
N PRO A 502 11.16 -19.10 -25.94
CA PRO A 502 10.33 -19.80 -26.91
C PRO A 502 9.26 -18.91 -27.53
N ARG A 503 9.13 -18.96 -28.87
CA ARG A 503 8.16 -18.15 -29.63
C ARG A 503 6.74 -18.27 -29.09
N ASP A 504 6.32 -19.50 -28.82
CA ASP A 504 4.98 -19.80 -28.30
C ASP A 504 4.76 -19.27 -26.88
N TRP A 505 5.82 -19.11 -26.07
CA TRP A 505 5.71 -18.45 -24.78
C TRP A 505 5.47 -16.95 -24.95
N VAL A 506 6.26 -16.29 -25.80
CA VAL A 506 6.11 -14.86 -26.08
C VAL A 506 4.72 -14.56 -26.66
N ARG A 507 4.24 -15.37 -27.60
CA ARG A 507 2.88 -15.21 -28.15
C ARG A 507 1.81 -15.38 -27.07
N ARG A 508 1.83 -16.48 -26.33
CA ARG A 508 0.84 -16.74 -25.27
C ARG A 508 0.83 -15.68 -24.19
N SER A 509 1.99 -15.15 -23.80
CA SER A 509 2.10 -14.12 -22.76
C SER A 509 1.68 -12.72 -23.22
N THR A 510 1.67 -12.46 -24.54
CA THR A 510 1.38 -11.13 -25.09
C THR A 510 0.16 -11.11 -25.99
N GLN A 511 -0.73 -12.10 -25.86
CA GLN A 511 -1.94 -12.22 -26.65
C GLN A 511 -3.18 -11.98 -25.78
N LEU A 512 -4.16 -11.28 -26.36
CA LEU A 512 -5.49 -11.14 -25.77
C LEU A 512 -6.19 -12.50 -25.73
N ASP A 513 -6.71 -12.86 -24.56
CA ASP A 513 -7.57 -14.02 -24.40
C ASP A 513 -9.01 -13.63 -24.72
N THR A 514 -9.48 -13.99 -25.91
CA THR A 514 -10.82 -13.64 -26.39
C THR A 514 -11.93 -14.44 -25.70
N SER A 515 -11.60 -15.47 -24.92
CA SER A 515 -12.59 -16.17 -24.09
C SER A 515 -12.98 -15.36 -22.85
N ARG A 516 -12.16 -14.37 -22.46
CA ARG A 516 -12.36 -13.52 -21.29
C ARG A 516 -12.88 -12.15 -21.75
N THR A 517 -14.12 -11.82 -21.39
CA THR A 517 -14.73 -10.54 -21.76
C THR A 517 -14.57 -9.46 -20.71
N GLU A 518 -14.37 -9.86 -19.45
CA GLU A 518 -14.19 -8.96 -18.32
C GLU A 518 -12.73 -8.52 -18.17
N PRO A 519 -12.48 -7.21 -17.97
CA PRO A 519 -11.15 -6.69 -17.76
C PRO A 519 -10.77 -6.74 -16.28
N GLU A 520 -9.49 -6.97 -16.02
CA GLU A 520 -8.95 -6.91 -14.66
C GLU A 520 -8.69 -5.47 -14.21
N VAL A 521 -8.43 -4.56 -15.15
CA VAL A 521 -8.33 -3.12 -14.88
C VAL A 521 -9.12 -2.33 -15.90
N VAL A 522 -9.90 -1.36 -15.40
CA VAL A 522 -10.84 -0.59 -16.20
C VAL A 522 -10.36 0.86 -16.40
N THR A 523 -9.41 1.03 -17.32
CA THR A 523 -9.07 2.32 -17.95
C THR A 523 -9.89 2.50 -19.24
N TRP A 524 -9.65 3.58 -19.98
CA TRP A 524 -10.34 3.80 -21.26
C TRP A 524 -10.07 2.69 -22.29
N TYR A 525 -8.94 1.98 -22.23
CA TYR A 525 -8.65 0.89 -23.17
C TYR A 525 -8.97 -0.51 -22.63
N ARG A 526 -9.28 -0.63 -21.31
CA ARG A 526 -9.50 -1.89 -20.60
C ARG A 526 -8.30 -2.85 -20.72
N MET A 527 -7.97 -3.56 -19.66
CA MET A 527 -6.74 -4.37 -19.67
C MET A 527 -6.97 -5.77 -19.13
N GLN A 528 -6.48 -6.74 -19.90
CA GLN A 528 -6.26 -8.09 -19.41
C GLN A 528 -4.86 -8.24 -18.83
N HIS A 529 -4.73 -9.11 -17.83
CA HIS A 529 -3.45 -9.56 -17.34
C HIS A 529 -3.20 -11.00 -17.78
N ASN A 530 -2.13 -11.22 -18.52
CA ASN A 530 -1.79 -12.54 -19.06
C ASN A 530 -0.30 -12.84 -18.88
N LEU A 531 0.03 -13.89 -18.12
CA LEU A 531 1.42 -14.33 -17.82
C LEU A 531 2.38 -13.15 -17.48
N TYR A 532 1.95 -12.26 -16.60
CA TYR A 532 2.68 -11.05 -16.18
C TYR A 532 2.89 -9.95 -17.23
N TRP A 533 2.02 -9.88 -18.25
CA TRP A 533 1.90 -8.74 -19.16
C TRP A 533 0.50 -8.15 -19.12
N TRP A 534 0.42 -6.84 -19.33
CA TRP A 534 -0.84 -6.12 -19.53
C TRP A 534 -1.17 -6.03 -21.01
N ILE A 535 -2.40 -6.43 -21.34
CA ILE A 535 -2.92 -6.49 -22.71
C ILE A 535 -4.11 -5.54 -22.83
N PRO A 536 -3.91 -4.35 -23.41
CA PRO A 536 -4.99 -3.48 -23.88
C PRO A 536 -6.02 -4.22 -24.74
N MET A 537 -7.28 -4.19 -24.32
CA MET A 537 -8.36 -4.93 -25.00
C MET A 537 -8.95 -4.12 -26.16
N HIS A 538 -9.10 -2.81 -25.98
CA HIS A 538 -9.74 -1.94 -26.95
C HIS A 538 -9.02 -1.98 -28.29
N ASN A 539 -9.75 -2.26 -29.37
CA ASN A 539 -9.21 -2.34 -30.73
C ASN A 539 -8.00 -3.31 -30.89
N TRP A 540 -7.92 -4.38 -30.08
CA TRP A 540 -6.79 -5.30 -30.06
C TRP A 540 -6.32 -5.79 -31.44
N ALA A 541 -7.25 -6.12 -32.35
CA ALA A 541 -6.92 -6.66 -33.67
C ALA A 541 -6.02 -5.72 -34.49
N ALA A 542 -6.22 -4.41 -34.37
CA ALA A 542 -5.41 -3.41 -35.05
C ALA A 542 -4.13 -3.10 -34.26
N GLU A 543 -4.24 -2.87 -32.96
CA GLU A 543 -3.16 -2.30 -32.14
C GLU A 543 -2.10 -3.34 -31.76
N ARG A 544 -2.51 -4.57 -31.41
CA ARG A 544 -1.63 -5.69 -31.01
C ARG A 544 -0.49 -5.27 -30.07
N ASP A 545 -0.82 -4.41 -29.11
CA ASP A 545 0.12 -3.77 -28.20
C ASP A 545 0.04 -4.34 -26.80
N PHE A 546 1.17 -4.40 -26.11
CA PHE A 546 1.24 -4.95 -24.77
C PHE A 546 2.32 -4.23 -24.00
N PHE A 547 2.25 -4.30 -22.68
CA PHE A 547 3.22 -3.62 -21.83
C PHE A 547 3.37 -4.27 -20.47
N ALA A 548 4.49 -4.00 -19.82
CA ALA A 548 4.65 -4.23 -18.40
C ALA A 548 4.54 -2.90 -17.67
N ASP A 549 3.93 -2.91 -16.49
CA ASP A 549 3.67 -1.74 -15.67
C ASP A 549 4.21 -1.95 -14.26
N GLY A 550 4.88 -0.93 -13.75
CA GLY A 550 5.44 -0.87 -12.42
C GLY A 550 4.93 0.35 -11.66
N SER A 551 4.83 0.22 -10.34
CA SER A 551 4.52 1.35 -9.44
C SER A 551 5.39 2.55 -9.76
N ARG A 552 4.84 3.75 -9.57
CA ARG A 552 5.49 5.02 -9.92
C ARG A 552 5.74 5.22 -11.41
N GLY A 553 5.06 4.47 -12.29
CA GLY A 553 4.98 4.78 -13.72
C GLY A 553 6.13 4.20 -14.54
N GLN A 554 6.64 3.04 -14.13
CA GLN A 554 7.67 2.32 -14.90
C GLN A 554 6.98 1.49 -15.97
N ARG A 555 7.34 1.70 -17.24
CA ARG A 555 6.68 1.03 -18.37
C ARG A 555 7.67 0.61 -19.43
N ILE A 556 7.47 -0.62 -19.90
CA ILE A 556 8.00 -1.08 -21.17
C ILE A 556 6.81 -1.43 -22.06
N TYR A 557 6.66 -0.70 -23.16
CA TYR A 557 5.52 -0.82 -24.07
C TYR A 557 5.99 -1.23 -25.45
N VAL A 558 5.25 -2.13 -26.09
CA VAL A 558 5.50 -2.62 -27.44
C VAL A 558 4.24 -2.50 -28.27
N HIS A 559 4.34 -1.78 -29.39
CA HIS A 559 3.31 -1.75 -30.44
C HIS A 559 3.83 -2.51 -31.67
N ARG A 560 3.35 -3.75 -31.85
CA ARG A 560 3.85 -4.66 -32.90
C ARG A 560 3.65 -4.12 -34.32
N PRO A 561 2.47 -3.57 -34.71
CA PRO A 561 2.22 -3.15 -36.09
C PRO A 561 3.21 -2.11 -36.61
N THR A 562 3.56 -1.14 -35.76
CA THR A 562 4.50 -0.05 -36.12
C THR A 562 5.93 -0.36 -35.70
N ARG A 563 6.18 -1.53 -35.08
CA ARG A 563 7.46 -1.94 -34.48
C ARG A 563 8.04 -0.88 -33.54
N THR A 564 7.17 -0.28 -32.73
CA THR A 564 7.53 0.78 -31.78
C THR A 564 7.70 0.20 -30.38
N ILE A 565 8.77 0.61 -29.70
CA ILE A 565 9.03 0.37 -28.29
C ILE A 565 9.02 1.72 -27.58
N ILE A 566 8.35 1.80 -26.44
CA ILE A 566 8.39 2.98 -25.57
C ILE A 566 8.83 2.52 -24.18
N VAL A 567 9.83 3.20 -23.62
CA VAL A 567 10.23 3.02 -22.22
C VAL A 567 9.97 4.31 -21.48
N GLN A 568 9.23 4.23 -20.38
CA GLN A 568 9.00 5.35 -19.46
C GLN A 568 9.46 4.94 -18.07
N LEU A 569 10.28 5.77 -17.46
CA LEU A 569 10.68 5.66 -16.05
C LEU A 569 10.28 6.95 -15.34
N ALA A 570 9.53 6.85 -14.26
CA ALA A 570 8.90 7.99 -13.60
C ALA A 570 8.87 7.83 -12.08
N GLU A 571 8.32 8.83 -11.39
CA GLU A 571 8.08 8.81 -9.94
C GLU A 571 6.58 8.91 -9.58
N ASP A 572 5.69 8.68 -10.56
CA ASP A 572 4.23 8.86 -10.46
C ASP A 572 3.44 7.67 -11.05
N SER A 573 2.38 7.22 -10.39
CA SER A 573 1.71 5.92 -10.58
C SER A 573 0.46 5.94 -11.47
N ASN A 574 0.29 6.94 -12.34
CA ASN A 574 -0.94 7.06 -13.14
C ASN A 574 -1.06 5.99 -14.23
N GLN A 575 -2.19 5.30 -14.31
CA GLN A 575 -2.40 4.18 -15.23
C GLN A 575 -2.77 4.57 -16.67
N ASP A 576 -3.24 5.79 -16.90
CA ASP A 576 -3.49 6.30 -18.25
C ASP A 576 -2.23 6.90 -18.87
N PHE A 577 -1.93 6.50 -20.11
CA PHE A 577 -0.76 6.99 -20.85
C PHE A 577 -1.00 7.04 -22.38
N PRO A 578 -0.24 7.85 -23.13
CA PRO A 578 -0.60 8.20 -24.51
C PRO A 578 0.08 7.35 -25.60
N PHE A 579 0.58 6.17 -25.27
CA PHE A 579 1.53 5.44 -26.12
C PHE A 579 0.98 5.03 -27.49
N ARG A 580 -0.30 4.61 -27.60
CA ARG A 580 -0.95 4.36 -28.89
C ARG A 580 -0.96 5.60 -29.79
N ARG A 581 -1.30 6.78 -29.24
CA ARG A 581 -1.29 8.04 -29.99
C ARG A 581 0.10 8.34 -30.57
N ILE A 582 1.16 8.09 -29.79
CA ILE A 582 2.56 8.27 -30.22
C ILE A 582 2.91 7.26 -31.32
N ALA A 583 2.58 5.98 -31.14
CA ALA A 583 2.88 4.93 -32.13
C ALA A 583 2.24 5.21 -33.50
N HIS A 584 0.95 5.58 -33.51
CA HIS A 584 0.21 5.97 -34.72
C HIS A 584 0.79 7.24 -35.35
N TYR A 585 1.11 8.26 -34.55
CA TYR A 585 1.72 9.49 -35.06
C TYR A 585 3.04 9.22 -35.79
N LEU A 586 3.89 8.35 -35.23
CA LEU A 586 5.14 7.97 -35.89
C LEU A 586 4.91 7.27 -37.23
N ALA A 587 3.87 6.46 -37.34
CA ALA A 587 3.48 5.75 -38.56
C ALA A 587 2.68 6.61 -39.56
N ASN A 588 2.43 7.89 -39.25
CA ASN A 588 1.53 8.76 -40.01
C ASN A 588 0.10 8.19 -40.12
N GLU A 589 -0.34 7.45 -39.11
CA GLU A 589 -1.66 6.85 -39.03
C GLU A 589 -2.60 7.76 -38.21
N PRO A 590 -3.87 7.92 -38.63
CA PRO A 590 -4.83 8.69 -37.87
C PRO A 590 -5.19 7.95 -36.57
N TYR A 591 -5.13 8.66 -35.45
CA TYR A 591 -5.54 8.12 -34.16
C TYR A 591 -6.53 9.05 -33.48
N ARG A 592 -7.62 8.46 -32.98
CA ARG A 592 -8.61 9.16 -32.16
C ARG A 592 -8.82 8.37 -30.89
N TYR A 593 -8.66 9.03 -29.75
CA TYR A 593 -9.06 8.43 -28.48
C TYR A 593 -10.55 8.11 -28.53
N PRO A 594 -10.96 6.93 -28.05
CA PRO A 594 -12.37 6.60 -28.00
C PRO A 594 -13.09 7.55 -27.02
N ARG A 595 -14.37 7.79 -27.32
CA ARG A 595 -15.23 8.61 -26.49
C ARG A 595 -15.84 7.76 -25.38
N GLY A 596 -15.67 8.19 -24.13
CA GLY A 596 -16.34 7.55 -23.00
C GLY A 596 -17.82 7.87 -23.03
N ILE A 597 -18.67 6.86 -23.25
CA ILE A 597 -20.12 6.99 -23.16
C ILE A 597 -20.55 7.57 -21.80
N PRO A 598 -20.00 7.11 -20.64
CA PRO A 598 -20.40 7.65 -19.34
C PRO A 598 -20.21 9.17 -19.23
N GLY A 599 -19.06 9.69 -19.66
CA GLY A 599 -18.77 11.12 -19.62
C GLY A 599 -19.72 11.95 -20.47
N LEU A 600 -19.99 11.51 -21.70
CA LEU A 600 -20.95 12.19 -22.60
C LEU A 600 -22.38 12.16 -22.06
N VAL A 601 -22.77 11.07 -21.39
CA VAL A 601 -24.07 10.95 -20.73
C VAL A 601 -24.16 11.90 -19.53
N LEU A 602 -23.10 11.99 -18.71
CA LEU A 602 -23.03 12.93 -17.59
C LEU A 602 -23.13 14.38 -18.07
N GLU A 603 -22.41 14.76 -19.13
CA GLU A 603 -22.49 16.10 -19.73
C GLU A 603 -23.91 16.42 -20.21
N ALA A 604 -24.54 15.49 -20.92
CA ALA A 604 -25.91 15.65 -21.40
C ALA A 604 -26.92 15.78 -20.25
N ALA A 605 -26.76 14.97 -19.19
CA ALA A 605 -27.59 15.04 -17.99
C ALA A 605 -27.40 16.37 -17.25
N ARG A 606 -26.15 16.87 -17.17
CA ARG A 606 -25.82 18.14 -16.53
C ARG A 606 -26.45 19.32 -17.26
N ALA A 607 -26.33 19.34 -18.59
CA ALA A 607 -26.79 20.45 -19.41
C ALA A 607 -28.29 20.43 -19.71
N TYR A 608 -28.88 19.25 -19.93
CA TYR A 608 -30.21 19.13 -20.55
C TYR A 608 -31.17 18.13 -19.86
N GLY A 609 -30.77 17.54 -18.74
CA GLY A 609 -31.65 16.70 -17.91
C GLY A 609 -31.84 15.25 -18.41
N ALA A 610 -32.83 14.57 -17.82
CA ALA A 610 -33.00 13.12 -17.89
C ALA A 610 -33.30 12.57 -19.31
N ASP A 611 -34.16 13.24 -20.07
CA ASP A 611 -34.52 12.79 -21.42
C ASP A 611 -33.33 12.87 -22.39
N SER A 612 -32.53 13.93 -22.27
CA SER A 612 -31.29 14.05 -23.04
C SER A 612 -30.27 12.99 -22.64
N ALA A 613 -30.12 12.70 -21.34
CA ALA A 613 -29.24 11.62 -20.87
C ALA A 613 -29.65 10.26 -21.47
N ARG A 614 -30.96 9.95 -21.48
CA ARG A 614 -31.51 8.73 -22.09
C ARG A 614 -31.27 8.68 -23.60
N ALA A 615 -31.58 9.76 -24.31
CA ALA A 615 -31.40 9.82 -25.77
C ALA A 615 -29.93 9.67 -26.16
N VAL A 616 -29.02 10.35 -25.46
CA VAL A 616 -27.57 10.25 -25.68
C VAL A 616 -27.07 8.84 -25.37
N PHE A 617 -27.46 8.24 -24.23
CA PHE A 617 -27.06 6.88 -23.89
C PHE A 617 -27.48 5.86 -24.95
N LEU A 618 -28.74 5.89 -25.38
CA LEU A 618 -29.28 4.95 -26.36
C LEU A 618 -28.59 5.10 -27.72
N ARG A 619 -28.45 6.36 -28.19
CA ARG A 619 -27.75 6.65 -29.45
C ARG A 619 -26.30 6.18 -29.41
N LEU A 620 -25.54 6.55 -28.38
CA LEU A 620 -24.13 6.22 -28.28
C LEU A 620 -23.88 4.72 -28.11
N THR A 621 -24.76 4.01 -27.40
CA THR A 621 -24.68 2.54 -27.27
C THR A 621 -24.91 1.86 -28.63
N GLU A 622 -25.84 2.33 -29.45
CA GLU A 622 -26.04 1.81 -30.80
C GLU A 622 -24.88 2.16 -31.73
N GLU A 623 -24.37 3.39 -31.67
CA GLU A 623 -23.15 3.79 -32.40
C GLU A 623 -21.95 2.93 -32.00
N ALA A 624 -21.80 2.60 -30.71
CA ALA A 624 -20.75 1.72 -30.21
C ALA A 624 -20.93 0.27 -30.68
N ARG A 625 -22.16 -0.19 -30.94
CA ARG A 625 -22.41 -1.50 -31.54
C ARG A 625 -21.92 -1.56 -32.99
N ILE A 626 -22.03 -0.45 -33.72
CA ILE A 626 -21.63 -0.35 -35.13
C ILE A 626 -20.14 -0.06 -35.27
N ALA A 627 -19.59 0.80 -34.42
CA ALA A 627 -18.20 1.27 -34.43
C ALA A 627 -17.57 1.17 -33.03
N PRO A 628 -17.36 -0.05 -32.50
CA PRO A 628 -16.90 -0.27 -31.13
C PRO A 628 -15.53 0.36 -30.85
N GLU A 629 -14.69 0.55 -31.87
CA GLU A 629 -13.38 1.19 -31.74
C GLU A 629 -13.46 2.68 -31.38
N ARG A 630 -14.61 3.34 -31.60
CA ARG A 630 -14.79 4.79 -31.35
C ARG A 630 -15.32 5.10 -29.95
N TYR A 631 -15.79 4.09 -29.22
CA TYR A 631 -16.52 4.28 -27.98
C TYR A 631 -16.04 3.35 -26.89
N VAL A 632 -16.07 3.84 -25.65
CA VAL A 632 -15.80 3.04 -24.47
C VAL A 632 -16.98 3.13 -23.54
N MET A 633 -17.48 1.96 -23.16
CA MET A 633 -18.55 1.79 -22.19
C MET A 633 -18.03 0.93 -21.04
N ASN A 634 -18.19 1.43 -19.82
CA ASN A 634 -17.73 0.79 -18.59
C ASN A 634 -18.84 0.91 -17.54
N GLU A 635 -19.20 -0.21 -16.92
CA GLU A 635 -20.23 -0.31 -15.88
C GLU A 635 -19.87 0.54 -14.67
N ALA A 636 -18.65 0.41 -14.14
CA ALA A 636 -18.19 1.17 -12.97
C ALA A 636 -18.21 2.69 -13.24
N ALA A 637 -17.79 3.11 -14.44
CA ALA A 637 -17.85 4.52 -14.82
C ALA A 637 -19.30 5.03 -14.96
N LEU A 638 -20.24 4.20 -15.42
CA LEU A 638 -21.67 4.54 -15.44
C LEU A 638 -22.26 4.63 -14.02
N PHE A 639 -21.89 3.74 -13.12
CA PHE A 639 -22.28 3.86 -11.71
C PHE A 639 -21.73 5.12 -11.06
N ASN A 640 -20.47 5.49 -11.34
CA ASN A 640 -19.92 6.78 -10.89
C ASN A 640 -20.71 7.97 -11.44
N VAL A 641 -21.17 7.91 -12.69
CA VAL A 641 -22.05 8.95 -13.26
C VAL A 641 -23.38 9.02 -12.51
N ILE A 642 -23.97 7.88 -12.16
CA ILE A 642 -25.23 7.81 -11.40
C ILE A 642 -25.05 8.43 -10.01
N GLU A 643 -24.00 8.05 -9.28
CA GLU A 643 -23.70 8.62 -7.96
C GLU A 643 -23.38 10.12 -8.04
N THR A 644 -22.59 10.54 -9.03
CA THR A 644 -22.30 11.97 -9.26
C THR A 644 -23.57 12.77 -9.50
N LEU A 645 -24.50 12.26 -10.32
CA LEU A 645 -25.78 12.93 -10.57
C LEU A 645 -26.66 12.98 -9.33
N ARG A 646 -26.62 11.95 -8.46
CA ARG A 646 -27.33 11.95 -7.17
C ARG A 646 -26.76 12.99 -6.22
N ASP A 647 -25.44 13.07 -6.09
CA ASP A 647 -24.76 14.07 -5.27
C ASP A 647 -25.04 15.50 -5.75
N GLU A 648 -25.21 15.68 -7.05
CA GLU A 648 -25.62 16.96 -7.67
C GLU A 648 -27.13 17.25 -7.57
N GLY A 649 -27.92 16.39 -6.91
CA GLY A 649 -29.37 16.54 -6.78
C GLY A 649 -30.18 16.30 -8.06
N LYS A 650 -29.56 15.73 -9.11
CA LYS A 650 -30.18 15.41 -10.41
C LYS A 650 -30.77 13.99 -10.42
N THR A 651 -31.60 13.69 -9.42
CA THR A 651 -32.14 12.34 -9.16
C THR A 651 -32.86 11.71 -10.36
N ASP A 652 -33.65 12.48 -11.10
CA ASP A 652 -34.38 11.97 -12.28
C ASP A 652 -33.44 11.52 -13.39
N ALA A 653 -32.35 12.28 -13.63
CA ALA A 653 -31.33 11.91 -14.59
C ALA A 653 -30.53 10.69 -14.11
N ALA A 654 -30.18 10.63 -12.82
CA ALA A 654 -29.49 9.49 -12.23
C ALA A 654 -30.32 8.19 -12.39
N ASN A 655 -31.62 8.25 -12.08
CA ASN A 655 -32.54 7.12 -12.23
C ASN A 655 -32.71 6.71 -13.70
N ALA A 656 -32.78 7.68 -14.63
CA ALA A 656 -32.85 7.39 -16.06
C ALA A 656 -31.61 6.64 -16.57
N VAL A 657 -30.42 7.03 -16.12
CA VAL A 657 -29.16 6.35 -16.47
C VAL A 657 -29.08 4.97 -15.81
N LEU A 658 -29.49 4.83 -14.54
CA LEU A 658 -29.51 3.56 -13.82
C LEU A 658 -30.35 2.49 -14.53
N VAL A 659 -31.59 2.82 -14.91
CA VAL A 659 -32.48 1.88 -15.62
C VAL A 659 -31.86 1.39 -16.93
N LEU A 660 -31.17 2.27 -17.66
CA LEU A 660 -30.50 1.91 -18.92
C LEU A 660 -29.24 1.08 -18.69
N ALA A 661 -28.45 1.41 -17.66
CA ALA A 661 -27.29 0.65 -17.27
C ALA A 661 -27.69 -0.78 -16.86
N GLU A 662 -28.69 -0.92 -15.98
CA GLU A 662 -29.23 -2.22 -15.57
C GLU A 662 -29.74 -3.02 -16.76
N LYS A 663 -30.47 -2.41 -17.69
CA LYS A 663 -30.94 -3.12 -18.90
C LYS A 663 -29.79 -3.60 -19.80
N THR A 664 -28.68 -2.86 -19.84
CA THR A 664 -27.53 -3.20 -20.67
C THR A 664 -26.69 -4.30 -20.04
N TYR A 665 -26.37 -4.19 -18.75
CA TYR A 665 -25.53 -5.16 -18.02
C TYR A 665 -26.30 -6.37 -17.45
N SER A 666 -27.62 -6.29 -17.24
CA SER A 666 -28.43 -7.47 -16.92
C SER A 666 -28.57 -8.43 -18.12
N ARG A 667 -28.43 -7.93 -19.35
CA ARG A 667 -28.40 -8.75 -20.56
C ARG A 667 -27.06 -9.46 -20.74
N SER A 668 -25.94 -8.84 -20.38
CA SER A 668 -24.63 -9.50 -20.43
C SER A 668 -24.53 -10.64 -19.43
N ARG A 669 -25.18 -10.53 -18.25
CA ARG A 669 -25.25 -11.60 -17.24
C ARG A 669 -26.16 -12.80 -17.60
N ARG A 670 -26.95 -12.75 -18.69
CA ARG A 670 -27.79 -13.89 -19.14
C ARG A 670 -27.08 -14.83 -20.11
N HIS A 671 -25.80 -14.59 -20.41
CA HIS A 671 -24.99 -15.43 -21.31
C HIS A 671 -23.83 -16.14 -20.60
N GLU A 672 -23.82 -16.17 -19.28
CA GLU A 672 -22.94 -17.05 -18.50
C GLU A 672 -23.73 -18.31 -18.07
N PRO A 673 -23.23 -19.53 -18.38
CA PRO A 673 -23.79 -20.77 -17.87
C PRO A 673 -23.57 -20.95 -16.36
#